data_AF-A0AAP2DAD8-F1
#
_entry.id   AF-A0AAP2DAD8-F1
#
_cell.length_a   1.000
_cell.length_b   1.000
_cell.length_c   1.000
_cell.angle_alpha   90.00
_cell.angle_beta   90.00
_cell.angle_gamma   90.00
#
_symmetry.space_group_name_H-M   'P 1'
#
loop_
_entity.id
_entity.type
_entity.pdbx_description
1 polymer ?
#
loop_
_entity_poly.entity_id
_entity_poly.type
_entity_poly.pdbx_seq_one_letter_code
_entity_poly.pdbx_strand_id
1 'polypeptide(L)'
;MGLLTLFFIQEGWAQNSTPTPDYGLSFASHEVTKDQRTSLSLTPEEPFTIKEDFEIRFDFSLKRLIDAYGYVLRIIANDSINIDLVSSPEHDDFHDLNLIIDNNPPQIHYDHQDIGLRPLQWTPVTIKFETRRKKLTVSWAGKTKTQELPFANLRTFRFFFGANDFGRFNTSDVPPMILRHIALQRVNDKTIQWDLRRHGVGQVYDNTNTYAAIAKNPTWLIDKHTTWVHAQQFTIARYPSVAFNSATGTVYATDKNHVYTYHLSDGQMHHARVRQGKPVYIDANQLLYIDATHTLVNYDLYTNVLSAYDFDHQRWQNSDTTYNLPNYWHNNKFYNSFDRSVYTFGGYGHFNYKNKFMRYDSASHAWIEVKTQGSIPPRYLGALGLTAAKDKALIFGGYGSESGKQELFPQSFYDLYTFDLKTHAIRKLWERKSEPGEEDIVFSNSLVVNEEDSCFYVLSFPKNKYENYIKLRKYSLSKPEWQVLADSIPFQFHDEHAFCDLFLSKATRQLVAVTSHKQIDQYKINLYTINYPPLSTTDVFQDTAPRIARASYYSILVFILITGTLATLAVIIFVRRKKKAPAVAVMTTATTTVAHDAARHAHESEKNIGTIYLFGGFQVFDKHGHDITGKFTMTIKELFVLILIHSVKFEKGISTTTLQEYLWPDKGDMSARNNRNVNIKKLRGLLEEIGDLTIENNHAFLQLALGKNVLCDYHIVSRILATETPLTAQTAETLLRFVKRGNLLPNIQTTWLDNFKSDISNRIIDVLLEYSQTLNATKDDRVLLEIADTIFHYDSINQEALVIKCSVLNKKGKYSLAKTWYDHFVKEYKTLYAESYPKTFDEVIS
;
A
#
# COMPACT_ATOMS: atom_id res chain seq x y z
N MET A 1 -45.85 -6.02 -46.38
CA MET A 1 -46.27 -4.71 -45.84
C MET A 1 -46.19 -4.77 -44.33
N GLY A 2 -45.49 -3.83 -43.70
CA GLY A 2 -45.38 -3.71 -42.24
C GLY A 2 -43.98 -3.34 -41.78
N LEU A 3 -43.54 -2.12 -42.09
CA LEU A 3 -42.36 -1.48 -41.49
C LEU A 3 -42.67 -1.14 -40.02
N LEU A 4 -41.76 -1.49 -39.11
CA LEU A 4 -41.68 -0.91 -37.77
C LEU A 4 -40.29 -0.32 -37.60
N THR A 5 -40.14 0.91 -38.07
CA THR A 5 -39.04 1.84 -37.78
C THR A 5 -39.18 2.32 -36.33
N LEU A 6 -38.26 1.90 -35.47
CA LEU A 6 -38.05 2.50 -34.15
C LEU A 6 -37.11 3.70 -34.31
N PHE A 7 -37.67 4.90 -34.14
CA PHE A 7 -36.96 6.16 -34.05
C PHE A 7 -36.10 6.19 -32.78
N PHE A 8 -34.78 6.32 -32.94
CA PHE A 8 -33.91 6.81 -31.88
C PHE A 8 -34.04 8.33 -31.83
N ILE A 9 -34.68 8.86 -30.79
CA ILE A 9 -34.69 10.28 -30.48
C ILE A 9 -33.34 10.62 -29.85
N GLN A 10 -32.54 11.43 -30.55
CA GLN A 10 -31.43 12.18 -29.97
C GLN A 10 -32.02 13.29 -29.09
N GLU A 11 -32.02 13.09 -27.77
CA GLU A 11 -32.13 14.19 -26.83
C GLU A 11 -30.74 14.51 -26.28
N GLY A 12 -30.20 15.63 -26.74
CA GLY A 12 -29.01 16.26 -26.18
C GLY A 12 -29.35 16.90 -24.84
N TRP A 13 -29.07 16.16 -23.76
CA TRP A 13 -28.84 16.74 -22.45
C TRP A 13 -27.36 16.55 -22.13
N ALA A 14 -26.63 17.66 -22.03
CA ALA A 14 -25.32 17.68 -21.39
C ALA A 14 -25.53 17.36 -19.90
N GLN A 15 -25.66 16.08 -19.56
CA GLN A 15 -25.44 15.62 -18.21
C GLN A 15 -23.95 15.85 -17.92
N ASN A 16 -23.66 16.65 -16.90
CA ASN A 16 -22.40 16.51 -16.17
C ASN A 16 -22.43 15.11 -15.55
N SER A 17 -22.11 14.10 -16.35
CA SER A 17 -21.93 12.73 -15.92
C SER A 17 -20.67 12.68 -15.08
N THR A 18 -20.76 12.08 -13.90
CA THR A 18 -19.62 11.69 -13.06
C THR A 18 -18.48 11.23 -13.96
N PRO A 19 -17.24 11.72 -13.79
CA PRO A 19 -16.11 11.18 -14.53
C PRO A 19 -16.00 9.69 -14.21
N THR A 20 -16.33 8.84 -15.18
CA THR A 20 -16.12 7.41 -15.04
C THR A 20 -14.61 7.16 -14.84
N PRO A 21 -14.21 6.41 -13.80
CA PRO A 21 -12.80 6.05 -13.61
C PRO A 21 -12.21 5.49 -14.89
N ASP A 22 -10.95 5.82 -15.19
CA ASP A 22 -10.26 5.20 -16.32
C ASP A 22 -9.85 3.77 -15.92
N TYR A 23 -10.03 2.83 -16.84
CA TYR A 23 -9.80 1.40 -16.58
C TYR A 23 -9.43 0.65 -17.86
N GLY A 24 -8.95 -0.57 -17.66
CA GLY A 24 -8.44 -1.44 -18.70
C GLY A 24 -7.04 -1.91 -18.38
N LEU A 25 -6.55 -2.83 -19.20
CA LEU A 25 -5.19 -3.36 -19.13
C LEU A 25 -4.32 -2.65 -20.15
N SER A 26 -3.32 -1.92 -19.66
CA SER A 26 -2.29 -1.26 -20.46
C SER A 26 -1.13 -2.23 -20.70
N PHE A 27 -0.72 -2.40 -21.95
CA PHE A 27 0.33 -3.33 -22.36
C PHE A 27 1.67 -2.61 -22.46
N ALA A 28 2.66 -3.08 -21.71
CA ALA A 28 4.06 -2.71 -21.89
C ALA A 28 4.60 -3.33 -23.19
N SER A 29 5.24 -2.49 -24.00
CA SER A 29 5.56 -2.74 -25.40
C SER A 29 7.07 -2.57 -25.65
N HIS A 30 7.47 -1.93 -26.74
CA HIS A 30 8.86 -1.74 -27.15
C HIS A 30 9.65 -0.82 -26.21
N GLU A 31 8.97 -0.07 -25.34
CA GLU A 31 9.61 0.75 -24.30
C GLU A 31 10.24 -0.06 -23.15
N VAL A 32 10.01 -1.37 -23.07
CA VAL A 32 10.60 -2.25 -22.05
C VAL A 32 11.31 -3.45 -22.69
N THR A 33 12.11 -4.17 -21.88
CA THR A 33 12.73 -5.43 -22.33
C THR A 33 11.67 -6.49 -22.61
N LYS A 34 12.00 -7.48 -23.45
CA LYS A 34 11.05 -8.53 -23.86
C LYS A 34 10.41 -9.27 -22.68
N ASP A 35 11.17 -9.53 -21.62
CA ASP A 35 10.70 -10.21 -20.41
C ASP A 35 9.72 -9.37 -19.58
N GLN A 36 9.71 -8.06 -19.78
CA GLN A 36 8.83 -7.10 -19.11
C GLN A 36 7.59 -6.75 -19.94
N ARG A 37 7.48 -7.24 -21.18
CA ARG A 37 6.31 -6.99 -22.04
C ARG A 37 5.08 -7.70 -21.49
N THR A 38 3.92 -7.10 -21.72
CA THR A 38 2.66 -7.58 -21.15
C THR A 38 2.06 -8.70 -22.00
N SER A 39 1.52 -9.71 -21.31
CA SER A 39 0.65 -10.72 -21.92
C SER A 39 -0.68 -10.82 -21.18
N LEU A 40 -1.73 -11.23 -21.89
CA LEU A 40 -2.98 -11.65 -21.28
C LEU A 40 -3.47 -12.93 -21.97
N SER A 41 -3.54 -14.02 -21.22
CA SER A 41 -4.08 -15.31 -21.68
C SER A 41 -5.47 -15.51 -21.12
N LEU A 42 -6.49 -15.62 -21.99
CA LEU A 42 -7.86 -15.99 -21.57
C LEU A 42 -8.02 -17.49 -21.35
N THR A 43 -7.05 -18.29 -21.80
CA THR A 43 -7.04 -19.76 -21.74
C THR A 43 -5.71 -20.25 -21.15
N PRO A 44 -5.42 -19.92 -19.87
CA PRO A 44 -4.12 -20.21 -19.25
C PRO A 44 -3.87 -21.70 -18.99
N GLU A 45 -4.93 -22.47 -18.73
CA GLU A 45 -4.83 -23.92 -18.45
C GLU A 45 -5.19 -24.71 -19.73
N GLU A 46 -6.46 -24.70 -20.11
CA GLU A 46 -7.01 -25.49 -21.21
C GLU A 46 -7.64 -24.61 -22.29
N PRO A 47 -7.67 -25.05 -23.56
CA PRO A 47 -8.32 -24.33 -24.63
C PRO A 47 -9.84 -24.42 -24.48
N PHE A 48 -10.56 -23.41 -24.95
CA PHE A 48 -12.01 -23.49 -25.03
C PHE A 48 -12.44 -24.47 -26.12
N THR A 49 -13.31 -25.43 -25.77
CA THR A 49 -13.97 -26.28 -26.76
C THR A 49 -15.21 -25.58 -27.29
N ILE A 50 -15.20 -25.15 -28.55
CA ILE A 50 -16.29 -24.41 -29.20
C ILE A 50 -16.68 -25.17 -30.47
N LYS A 51 -17.93 -25.63 -30.55
CA LYS A 51 -18.45 -26.43 -31.68
C LYS A 51 -19.35 -25.64 -32.63
N GLU A 52 -19.83 -24.49 -32.18
CA GLU A 52 -20.75 -23.63 -32.93
C GLU A 52 -20.06 -22.32 -33.31
N ASP A 53 -20.80 -21.47 -34.01
CA ASP A 53 -20.32 -20.13 -34.33
C ASP A 53 -20.10 -19.34 -33.04
N PHE A 54 -19.07 -18.49 -33.05
CA PHE A 54 -18.74 -17.66 -31.90
C PHE A 54 -18.11 -16.35 -32.36
N GLU A 55 -18.04 -15.40 -31.45
CA GLU A 55 -17.35 -14.14 -31.68
C GLU A 55 -16.61 -13.70 -30.43
N ILE A 56 -15.44 -13.09 -30.63
CA ILE A 56 -14.71 -12.37 -29.61
C ILE A 56 -14.84 -10.87 -29.86
N ARG A 57 -15.15 -10.12 -28.81
CA ARG A 57 -15.32 -8.67 -28.84
C ARG A 57 -14.42 -8.04 -27.79
N PHE A 58 -13.85 -6.88 -28.09
CA PHE A 58 -13.08 -6.09 -27.12
C PHE A 58 -13.00 -4.64 -27.57
N ASP A 59 -12.84 -3.73 -26.61
CA ASP A 59 -12.49 -2.34 -26.89
C ASP A 59 -10.97 -2.21 -26.91
N PHE A 60 -10.46 -1.55 -27.95
CA PHE A 60 -9.05 -1.37 -28.23
C PHE A 60 -8.68 0.11 -28.32
N SER A 61 -7.51 0.46 -27.79
CA SER A 61 -6.91 1.77 -27.93
C SER A 61 -5.39 1.63 -28.07
N LEU A 62 -4.76 2.47 -28.90
CA LEU A 62 -3.30 2.61 -28.95
C LEU A 62 -2.86 3.81 -28.12
N LYS A 63 -1.75 3.69 -27.39
CA LYS A 63 -1.15 4.83 -26.66
C LYS A 63 -0.47 5.82 -27.61
N ARG A 64 0.01 5.33 -28.75
CA ARG A 64 0.70 6.06 -29.81
C ARG A 64 0.58 5.27 -31.12
N LEU A 65 0.65 5.95 -32.27
CA LEU A 65 0.57 5.32 -33.59
C LEU A 65 1.95 4.94 -34.16
N ILE A 66 3.03 5.49 -33.59
CA ILE A 66 4.42 5.26 -34.00
C ILE A 66 5.04 4.21 -33.09
N ASP A 67 5.93 3.39 -33.64
CA ASP A 67 6.57 2.23 -33.00
C ASP A 67 5.50 1.31 -32.38
N ALA A 68 4.45 1.08 -33.17
CA ALA A 68 3.24 0.39 -32.75
C ALA A 68 3.11 -1.00 -33.41
N TYR A 69 4.22 -1.59 -33.82
CA TYR A 69 4.27 -2.96 -34.28
C TYR A 69 3.96 -3.97 -33.15
N GLY A 70 3.31 -5.09 -33.48
CA GLY A 70 3.18 -6.25 -32.62
C GLY A 70 1.82 -6.95 -32.65
N TYR A 71 1.70 -8.03 -31.90
CA TYR A 71 0.49 -8.87 -31.86
C TYR A 71 -0.56 -8.27 -30.92
N VAL A 72 -1.70 -7.86 -31.46
CA VAL A 72 -2.87 -7.43 -30.69
C VAL A 72 -3.53 -8.66 -30.07
N LEU A 73 -3.92 -9.63 -30.90
CA LEU A 73 -4.58 -10.86 -30.49
C LEU A 73 -4.09 -12.02 -31.35
N ARG A 74 -3.58 -13.07 -30.72
CA ARG A 74 -3.27 -14.36 -31.32
C ARG A 74 -4.30 -15.40 -30.87
N ILE A 75 -4.99 -15.98 -31.84
CA ILE A 75 -5.92 -17.09 -31.63
C ILE A 75 -5.28 -18.35 -32.17
N ILE A 76 -5.23 -19.41 -31.35
CA ILE A 76 -4.68 -20.70 -31.76
C ILE A 76 -5.80 -21.71 -31.80
N ALA A 77 -6.11 -22.21 -33.00
CA ALA A 77 -7.13 -23.21 -33.23
C ALA A 77 -6.50 -24.60 -33.33
N ASN A 78 -7.09 -25.58 -32.63
CA ASN A 78 -6.64 -26.98 -32.59
C ASN A 78 -5.14 -27.13 -32.29
N ASP A 79 -4.56 -26.20 -31.51
CA ASP A 79 -3.13 -26.11 -31.16
C ASP A 79 -2.17 -26.16 -32.37
N SER A 80 -2.66 -25.90 -33.59
CA SER A 80 -1.91 -26.08 -34.83
C SER A 80 -2.06 -24.92 -35.83
N ILE A 81 -3.14 -24.15 -35.76
CA ILE A 81 -3.40 -23.04 -36.69
C ILE A 81 -3.39 -21.72 -35.91
N ASN A 82 -2.59 -20.75 -36.34
CA ASN A 82 -2.63 -19.37 -35.82
C ASN A 82 -3.55 -18.48 -36.65
N ILE A 83 -4.29 -17.62 -35.96
CA ILE A 83 -5.07 -16.53 -36.51
C ILE A 83 -4.67 -15.28 -35.72
N ASP A 84 -3.91 -14.42 -36.35
CA ASP A 84 -3.21 -13.32 -35.69
C ASP A 84 -3.75 -11.98 -36.18
N LEU A 85 -4.22 -11.16 -35.24
CA LEU A 85 -4.46 -9.75 -35.43
C LEU A 85 -3.19 -8.97 -35.03
N VAL A 86 -2.53 -8.37 -36.01
CA VAL A 86 -1.22 -7.73 -35.87
C VAL A 86 -1.31 -6.26 -36.24
N SER A 87 -0.70 -5.40 -35.43
CA SER A 87 -0.42 -4.00 -35.74
C SER A 87 0.95 -3.90 -36.40
N SER A 88 1.06 -3.22 -37.53
CA SER A 88 2.28 -3.11 -38.33
C SER A 88 2.35 -1.82 -39.16
N PRO A 89 2.18 -0.63 -38.56
CA PRO A 89 2.10 0.63 -39.31
C PRO A 89 3.40 1.08 -39.98
N GLU A 90 4.53 0.47 -39.63
CA GLU A 90 5.85 0.85 -40.17
C GLU A 90 6.31 -0.03 -41.35
N HIS A 91 5.48 -0.97 -41.81
CA HIS A 91 5.89 -1.95 -42.79
C HIS A 91 5.27 -1.66 -44.16
N ASP A 92 6.06 -1.18 -45.12
CA ASP A 92 5.57 -0.69 -46.43
C ASP A 92 4.74 -1.73 -47.23
N ASP A 93 5.06 -3.02 -47.06
CA ASP A 93 4.35 -4.13 -47.72
C ASP A 93 3.05 -4.55 -47.02
N PHE A 94 2.72 -3.95 -45.88
CA PHE A 94 1.55 -4.26 -45.07
C PHE A 94 0.71 -3.02 -44.77
N HIS A 95 -0.56 -3.23 -44.45
CA HIS A 95 -1.40 -2.19 -43.88
C HIS A 95 -1.12 -1.98 -42.40
N ASP A 96 -1.71 -0.95 -41.79
CA ASP A 96 -1.49 -0.66 -40.38
C ASP A 96 -1.94 -1.79 -39.45
N LEU A 97 -3.04 -2.48 -39.79
CA LEU A 97 -3.60 -3.59 -39.02
C LEU A 97 -3.95 -4.76 -39.94
N ASN A 98 -3.46 -5.95 -39.62
CA ASN A 98 -3.57 -7.13 -40.48
C ASN A 98 -4.14 -8.33 -39.73
N LEU A 99 -4.98 -9.11 -40.40
CA LEU A 99 -5.42 -10.43 -39.94
C LEU A 99 -4.72 -11.52 -40.76
N ILE A 100 -3.80 -12.23 -40.13
CA ILE A 100 -2.97 -13.28 -40.74
C ILE A 100 -3.51 -14.64 -40.31
N ILE A 101 -3.68 -15.57 -41.26
CA ILE A 101 -4.15 -16.93 -40.99
C ILE A 101 -3.14 -17.93 -41.51
N ASP A 102 -2.59 -18.76 -40.62
CA ASP A 102 -1.65 -19.85 -40.93
C ASP A 102 -0.50 -19.40 -41.86
N ASN A 103 0.05 -18.22 -41.60
CA ASN A 103 1.12 -17.56 -42.35
C ASN A 103 0.80 -17.20 -43.83
N ASN A 104 -0.47 -17.17 -44.22
CA ASN A 104 -0.88 -16.68 -45.53
C ASN A 104 -0.93 -15.14 -45.56
N PRO A 105 -0.74 -14.51 -46.75
CA PRO A 105 -0.90 -13.07 -46.91
C PRO A 105 -2.27 -12.58 -46.40
N PRO A 106 -2.32 -11.45 -45.67
CA PRO A 106 -3.56 -10.99 -45.05
C PRO A 106 -4.57 -10.52 -46.10
N GLN A 107 -5.76 -11.14 -46.13
CA GLN A 107 -6.87 -10.67 -46.97
C GLN A 107 -7.77 -9.66 -46.24
N ILE A 108 -7.79 -9.69 -44.91
CA ILE A 108 -8.43 -8.68 -44.07
C ILE A 108 -7.35 -7.79 -43.46
N HIS A 109 -7.45 -6.50 -43.74
CA HIS A 109 -6.56 -5.47 -43.20
C HIS A 109 -7.29 -4.13 -43.01
N TYR A 110 -6.74 -3.21 -42.23
CA TYR A 110 -7.28 -1.86 -42.01
C TYR A 110 -6.14 -0.85 -41.87
N ASP A 111 -6.34 0.36 -42.40
CA ASP A 111 -5.47 1.50 -42.15
C ASP A 111 -6.02 2.34 -41.00
N HIS A 112 -5.15 2.91 -40.16
CA HIS A 112 -5.52 3.74 -39.01
C HIS A 112 -6.46 4.88 -39.40
N GLN A 113 -6.18 5.53 -40.54
CA GLN A 113 -7.00 6.62 -41.07
C GLN A 113 -8.41 6.14 -41.42
N ASP A 114 -8.52 4.96 -42.02
CA ASP A 114 -9.81 4.41 -42.44
C ASP A 114 -10.72 4.16 -41.25
N ILE A 115 -10.21 3.61 -40.16
CA ILE A 115 -11.01 3.33 -38.97
C ILE A 115 -11.05 4.51 -37.98
N GLY A 116 -10.49 5.66 -38.35
CA GLY A 116 -10.45 6.86 -37.51
C GLY A 116 -9.70 6.66 -36.19
N LEU A 117 -8.70 5.78 -36.18
CA LEU A 117 -7.97 5.42 -34.97
C LEU A 117 -7.06 6.57 -34.54
N ARG A 118 -7.14 6.96 -33.26
CA ARG A 118 -6.31 8.00 -32.66
C ARG A 118 -5.74 7.51 -31.32
N PRO A 119 -4.57 8.01 -30.90
CA PRO A 119 -4.03 7.70 -29.58
C PRO A 119 -5.05 7.94 -28.46
N LEU A 120 -5.15 6.98 -27.55
CA LEU A 120 -6.03 6.98 -26.37
C LEU A 120 -7.53 7.04 -26.69
N GLN A 121 -7.93 6.87 -27.96
CA GLN A 121 -9.33 6.76 -28.36
C GLN A 121 -9.76 5.30 -28.43
N TRP A 122 -10.89 4.99 -27.79
CA TRP A 122 -11.47 3.64 -27.81
C TRP A 122 -12.15 3.33 -29.14
N THR A 123 -11.82 2.17 -29.70
CA THR A 123 -12.45 1.61 -30.90
C THR A 123 -12.90 0.17 -30.63
N PRO A 124 -14.15 -0.21 -30.94
CA PRO A 124 -14.62 -1.57 -30.75
C PRO A 124 -14.08 -2.48 -31.86
N VAL A 125 -13.67 -3.69 -31.47
CA VAL A 125 -13.21 -4.76 -32.37
C VAL A 125 -14.06 -6.00 -32.14
N THR A 126 -14.49 -6.64 -33.23
CA THR A 126 -15.24 -7.91 -33.20
C THR A 126 -14.66 -8.86 -34.23
N ILE A 127 -14.32 -10.08 -33.82
CA ILE A 127 -13.91 -11.17 -34.72
C ILE A 127 -14.93 -12.29 -34.57
N LYS A 128 -15.67 -12.56 -35.66
CA LYS A 128 -16.75 -13.55 -35.71
C LYS A 128 -16.36 -14.73 -36.57
N PHE A 129 -16.47 -15.93 -36.00
CA PHE A 129 -16.24 -17.21 -36.62
C PHE A 129 -17.57 -17.87 -36.97
N GLU A 130 -17.89 -17.96 -38.25
CA GLU A 130 -19.01 -18.73 -38.78
C GLU A 130 -18.52 -20.08 -39.27
N THR A 131 -18.26 -20.99 -38.33
CA THR A 131 -17.70 -22.33 -38.56
C THR A 131 -18.49 -23.15 -39.58
N ARG A 132 -19.84 -23.09 -39.53
CA ARG A 132 -20.70 -23.84 -40.48
C ARG A 132 -20.63 -23.28 -41.90
N ARG A 133 -20.44 -21.97 -42.04
CA ARG A 133 -20.38 -21.26 -43.33
C ARG A 133 -18.94 -21.08 -43.82
N LYS A 134 -17.95 -21.52 -43.05
CA LYS A 134 -16.51 -21.30 -43.29
C LYS A 134 -16.19 -19.83 -43.54
N LYS A 135 -16.73 -18.92 -42.73
CA LYS A 135 -16.45 -17.49 -42.85
C LYS A 135 -15.81 -16.95 -41.58
N LEU A 136 -14.87 -16.04 -41.78
CA LEU A 136 -14.30 -15.21 -40.73
C LEU A 136 -14.60 -13.75 -41.05
N THR A 137 -15.23 -13.06 -40.11
CA THR A 137 -15.59 -11.65 -40.26
C THR A 137 -14.93 -10.84 -39.16
N VAL A 138 -14.23 -9.77 -39.54
CA VAL A 138 -13.67 -8.79 -38.60
C VAL A 138 -14.41 -7.48 -38.80
N SER A 139 -14.91 -6.91 -37.71
CA SER A 139 -15.44 -5.55 -37.66
C SER A 139 -14.56 -4.70 -36.75
N TRP A 140 -14.08 -3.57 -37.26
CA TRP A 140 -13.29 -2.61 -36.51
C TRP A 140 -13.88 -1.22 -36.67
N ALA A 141 -14.24 -0.57 -35.56
CA ALA A 141 -14.90 0.73 -35.56
C ALA A 141 -16.14 0.78 -36.51
N GLY A 142 -16.88 -0.33 -36.59
CA GLY A 142 -18.05 -0.50 -37.46
C GLY A 142 -17.75 -0.85 -38.92
N LYS A 143 -16.50 -0.73 -39.40
CA LYS A 143 -16.10 -1.18 -40.73
C LYS A 143 -15.89 -2.69 -40.71
N THR A 144 -16.59 -3.41 -41.59
CA THR A 144 -16.63 -4.88 -41.59
C THR A 144 -15.99 -5.45 -42.85
N LYS A 145 -15.10 -6.43 -42.71
CA LYS A 145 -14.51 -7.22 -43.79
C LYS A 145 -14.67 -8.71 -43.49
N THR A 146 -14.91 -9.52 -44.53
CA THR A 146 -15.15 -10.97 -44.41
C THR A 146 -14.28 -11.71 -45.41
N GLN A 147 -13.72 -12.84 -44.97
CA GLN A 147 -12.99 -13.77 -45.83
C GLN A 147 -13.45 -15.21 -45.57
N GLU A 148 -13.10 -16.11 -46.49
CA GLU A 148 -13.29 -17.55 -46.29
C GLU A 148 -12.28 -18.07 -45.26
N LEU A 149 -12.74 -18.98 -44.40
CA LEU A 149 -11.91 -19.69 -43.44
C LEU A 149 -11.40 -20.98 -44.11
N PRO A 150 -10.11 -21.09 -44.43
CA PRO A 150 -9.58 -22.19 -45.25
C PRO A 150 -9.56 -23.55 -44.53
N PHE A 151 -9.98 -23.59 -43.26
CA PHE A 151 -9.94 -24.77 -42.41
C PHE A 151 -11.35 -25.23 -42.01
N ALA A 152 -11.52 -26.55 -41.97
CA ALA A 152 -12.73 -27.18 -41.44
C ALA A 152 -12.46 -27.80 -40.06
N ASN A 153 -13.51 -28.04 -39.27
CA ASN A 153 -13.46 -28.77 -38.00
C ASN A 153 -12.56 -28.13 -36.92
N LEU A 154 -12.50 -26.80 -36.84
CA LEU A 154 -11.90 -26.12 -35.69
C LEU A 154 -12.76 -26.38 -34.44
N ARG A 155 -12.16 -26.91 -33.37
CA ARG A 155 -12.88 -27.33 -32.16
C ARG A 155 -12.34 -26.70 -30.89
N THR A 156 -11.03 -26.53 -30.79
CA THR A 156 -10.41 -25.95 -29.60
C THR A 156 -9.76 -24.61 -29.94
N PHE A 157 -9.88 -23.64 -29.06
CA PHE A 157 -9.39 -22.28 -29.28
C PHE A 157 -8.68 -21.76 -28.03
N ARG A 158 -7.49 -21.18 -28.23
CA ARG A 158 -6.75 -20.41 -27.24
C ARG A 158 -6.67 -18.95 -27.66
N PHE A 159 -6.71 -18.04 -26.69
CA PHE A 159 -6.73 -16.60 -26.94
C PHE A 159 -5.64 -15.92 -26.11
N PHE A 160 -4.71 -15.25 -26.80
CA PHE A 160 -3.59 -14.53 -26.20
C PHE A 160 -3.54 -13.11 -26.75
N PHE A 161 -3.60 -12.12 -25.87
CA PHE A 161 -3.33 -10.73 -26.24
C PHE A 161 -1.88 -10.37 -25.89
N GLY A 162 -1.22 -9.64 -26.78
CA GLY A 162 0.18 -9.24 -26.62
C GLY A 162 1.14 -10.42 -26.66
N ALA A 163 2.13 -10.43 -25.76
CA ALA A 163 3.14 -11.46 -25.73
C ALA A 163 2.54 -12.81 -25.35
N ASN A 164 3.16 -13.92 -25.77
CA ASN A 164 2.83 -15.24 -25.24
C ASN A 164 4.00 -16.21 -25.42
N ASP A 165 3.99 -17.28 -24.62
CA ASP A 165 5.02 -18.32 -24.59
C ASP A 165 4.47 -19.70 -25.04
N PHE A 166 3.39 -19.72 -25.83
CA PHE A 166 2.73 -20.96 -26.21
C PHE A 166 3.47 -21.68 -27.35
N GLY A 167 4.40 -22.55 -26.99
CA GLY A 167 5.08 -23.47 -27.92
C GLY A 167 5.71 -22.76 -29.11
N ARG A 168 5.44 -23.27 -30.32
CA ARG A 168 5.93 -22.69 -31.59
C ARG A 168 5.30 -21.34 -31.95
N PHE A 169 4.23 -20.95 -31.25
CA PHE A 169 3.50 -19.70 -31.46
C PHE A 169 3.88 -18.64 -30.43
N ASN A 170 5.04 -18.78 -29.79
CA ASN A 170 5.56 -17.75 -28.92
C ASN A 170 5.76 -16.44 -29.69
N THR A 171 5.60 -15.32 -29.00
CA THR A 171 5.96 -13.99 -29.51
C THR A 171 6.19 -13.06 -28.34
N SER A 172 7.16 -12.17 -28.51
CA SER A 172 7.40 -11.07 -27.59
C SER A 172 6.88 -9.74 -28.13
N ASP A 173 6.46 -9.64 -29.38
CA ASP A 173 6.14 -8.34 -29.98
C ASP A 173 4.71 -7.92 -29.65
N VAL A 174 4.59 -6.73 -29.06
CA VAL A 174 3.37 -6.23 -28.45
C VAL A 174 3.24 -4.77 -28.83
N PRO A 175 2.12 -4.33 -29.41
CA PRO A 175 1.92 -2.92 -29.68
C PRO A 175 1.62 -2.17 -28.37
N PRO A 176 1.84 -0.85 -28.29
CA PRO A 176 1.58 -0.06 -27.10
C PRO A 176 0.07 0.17 -26.93
N MET A 177 -0.65 -0.90 -26.60
CA MET A 177 -2.12 -0.94 -26.60
C MET A 177 -2.72 -0.91 -25.18
N ILE A 178 -4.02 -0.65 -25.14
CA ILE A 178 -4.87 -0.75 -23.96
C ILE A 178 -6.13 -1.52 -24.35
N LEU A 179 -6.54 -2.47 -23.51
CA LEU A 179 -7.73 -3.30 -23.72
C LEU A 179 -8.74 -3.12 -22.58
N ARG A 180 -10.03 -3.22 -22.92
CA ARG A 180 -11.13 -3.38 -21.95
C ARG A 180 -12.32 -4.11 -22.58
N HIS A 181 -13.28 -4.52 -21.75
CA HIS A 181 -14.54 -5.15 -22.19
C HIS A 181 -14.35 -6.35 -23.12
N ILE A 182 -13.52 -7.31 -22.72
CA ILE A 182 -13.28 -8.51 -23.52
C ILE A 182 -14.48 -9.44 -23.33
N ALA A 183 -15.14 -9.85 -24.41
CA ALA A 183 -16.27 -10.76 -24.37
C ALA A 183 -16.12 -11.89 -25.39
N LEU A 184 -16.33 -13.13 -24.95
CA LEU A 184 -16.45 -14.31 -25.81
C LEU A 184 -17.91 -14.75 -25.84
N GLN A 185 -18.60 -14.48 -26.96
CA GLN A 185 -19.99 -14.84 -27.17
C GLN A 185 -20.05 -16.10 -28.05
N ARG A 186 -20.66 -17.16 -27.53
CA ARG A 186 -20.87 -18.43 -28.23
C ARG A 186 -22.35 -18.59 -28.56
N VAL A 187 -22.66 -19.08 -29.75
CA VAL A 187 -24.05 -19.42 -30.09
C VAL A 187 -24.55 -20.51 -29.14
N ASN A 188 -25.75 -20.33 -28.60
CA ASN A 188 -26.43 -21.24 -27.65
C ASN A 188 -25.73 -21.48 -26.29
N ASP A 189 -24.75 -20.67 -25.91
CA ASP A 189 -24.07 -20.74 -24.61
C ASP A 189 -23.97 -19.33 -23.97
N LYS A 190 -23.60 -19.25 -22.70
CA LYS A 190 -23.45 -17.98 -21.98
C LYS A 190 -22.26 -17.19 -22.55
N THR A 191 -22.42 -15.86 -22.61
CA THR A 191 -21.31 -14.96 -22.93
C THR A 191 -20.37 -14.88 -21.74
N ILE A 192 -19.07 -15.08 -21.98
CA ILE A 192 -18.03 -14.90 -20.96
C ILE A 192 -17.48 -13.48 -21.13
N GLN A 193 -17.45 -12.69 -20.07
CA GLN A 193 -17.08 -11.27 -20.13
C GLN A 193 -16.05 -10.91 -19.08
N TRP A 194 -14.92 -10.35 -19.49
CA TRP A 194 -13.90 -9.75 -18.64
C TRP A 194 -13.90 -8.23 -18.84
N ASP A 195 -14.50 -7.51 -17.89
CA ASP A 195 -14.62 -6.04 -18.01
C ASP A 195 -13.29 -5.30 -17.89
N LEU A 196 -12.33 -5.90 -17.16
CA LEU A 196 -11.04 -5.30 -16.79
C LEU A 196 -11.18 -4.02 -15.93
N ARG A 197 -12.30 -3.89 -15.22
CA ARG A 197 -12.57 -2.86 -14.21
C ARG A 197 -12.14 -3.28 -12.80
N ARG A 198 -12.01 -4.59 -12.59
CA ARG A 198 -11.52 -5.20 -11.36
C ARG A 198 -10.54 -6.30 -11.73
N HIS A 199 -9.62 -6.63 -10.83
CA HIS A 199 -8.62 -7.67 -11.07
C HIS A 199 -8.11 -8.30 -9.77
N GLY A 200 -7.43 -9.44 -9.88
CA GLY A 200 -6.57 -9.98 -8.83
C GLY A 200 -5.10 -9.63 -9.08
N VAL A 201 -4.20 -10.30 -8.34
CA VAL A 201 -2.75 -10.18 -8.56
C VAL A 201 -2.35 -11.00 -9.78
N GLY A 202 -2.00 -10.34 -10.89
CA GLY A 202 -1.58 -11.01 -12.12
C GLY A 202 -2.70 -11.78 -12.86
N GLN A 203 -3.96 -11.57 -12.52
CA GLN A 203 -5.09 -12.27 -13.12
C GLN A 203 -6.37 -11.43 -13.06
N VAL A 204 -7.37 -11.79 -13.86
CA VAL A 204 -8.71 -11.20 -13.85
C VAL A 204 -9.75 -12.28 -14.11
N TYR A 205 -10.83 -12.28 -13.34
CA TYR A 205 -11.97 -13.17 -13.52
C TYR A 205 -13.04 -12.53 -14.41
N ASP A 206 -13.78 -13.38 -15.10
CA ASP A 206 -14.98 -12.96 -15.81
C ASP A 206 -16.08 -12.51 -14.82
N ASN A 207 -17.13 -11.87 -15.34
CA ASN A 207 -18.21 -11.31 -14.52
C ASN A 207 -19.00 -12.37 -13.73
N THR A 208 -18.84 -13.66 -14.04
CA THR A 208 -19.44 -14.76 -13.27
C THR A 208 -18.46 -15.45 -12.32
N ASN A 209 -17.21 -14.97 -12.22
CA ASN A 209 -16.13 -15.56 -11.43
C ASN A 209 -15.84 -17.04 -11.74
N THR A 210 -16.10 -17.46 -12.99
CA THR A 210 -15.94 -18.85 -13.46
C THR A 210 -14.60 -19.05 -14.19
N TYR A 211 -14.20 -18.08 -15.02
CA TYR A 211 -13.04 -18.18 -15.91
C TYR A 211 -12.00 -17.11 -15.56
N ALA A 212 -10.80 -17.56 -15.20
CA ALA A 212 -9.66 -16.69 -14.95
C ALA A 212 -8.85 -16.46 -16.23
N ALA A 213 -8.54 -15.20 -16.53
CA ALA A 213 -7.49 -14.81 -17.46
C ALA A 213 -6.23 -14.42 -16.69
N ILE A 214 -5.06 -14.87 -17.13
CA ILE A 214 -3.77 -14.60 -16.48
C ILE A 214 -3.03 -13.52 -17.27
N ALA A 215 -2.57 -12.49 -16.56
CA ALA A 215 -1.78 -11.41 -17.11
C ALA A 215 -0.35 -11.43 -16.57
N LYS A 216 0.66 -11.39 -17.45
CA LYS A 216 2.06 -11.19 -17.05
C LYS A 216 2.43 -9.73 -17.27
N ASN A 217 3.17 -9.15 -16.32
CA ASN A 217 3.54 -7.73 -16.29
C ASN A 217 2.34 -6.78 -16.54
N PRO A 218 1.19 -6.94 -15.86
CA PRO A 218 0.04 -6.10 -16.12
C PRO A 218 0.24 -4.68 -15.57
N THR A 219 -0.26 -3.68 -16.29
CA THR A 219 -0.50 -2.34 -15.75
C THR A 219 -2.00 -2.06 -15.82
N TRP A 220 -2.68 -2.14 -14.69
CA TRP A 220 -4.12 -1.86 -14.60
C TRP A 220 -4.34 -0.35 -14.45
N LEU A 221 -5.10 0.25 -15.37
CA LEU A 221 -5.33 1.70 -15.34
C LEU A 221 -6.16 2.13 -14.13
N ILE A 222 -7.03 1.24 -13.65
CA ILE A 222 -7.91 1.48 -12.50
C ILE A 222 -7.12 1.67 -11.19
N ASP A 223 -5.91 1.10 -11.08
CA ASP A 223 -5.05 1.25 -9.89
C ASP A 223 -4.59 2.71 -9.67
N LYS A 224 -4.61 3.54 -10.72
CA LYS A 224 -4.33 4.99 -10.59
C LYS A 224 -5.37 5.74 -9.73
N HIS A 225 -6.52 5.11 -9.48
CA HIS A 225 -7.57 5.63 -8.61
C HIS A 225 -7.47 5.14 -7.16
N THR A 226 -6.58 4.19 -6.86
CA THR A 226 -6.40 3.61 -5.51
C THR A 226 -5.01 3.86 -4.93
N THR A 227 -4.01 4.18 -5.75
CA THR A 227 -2.62 4.38 -5.32
C THR A 227 -2.14 5.82 -5.52
N TRP A 228 -1.48 6.37 -4.49
CA TRP A 228 -0.82 7.67 -4.59
C TRP A 228 0.47 7.59 -5.40
N VAL A 229 0.65 8.54 -6.31
CA VAL A 229 1.90 8.75 -7.05
C VAL A 229 2.63 9.95 -6.44
N HIS A 230 3.88 9.78 -6.03
CA HIS A 230 4.75 10.90 -5.68
C HIS A 230 5.11 11.66 -6.96
N ALA A 231 4.57 12.87 -7.10
CA ALA A 231 4.69 13.67 -8.31
C ALA A 231 5.93 14.57 -8.29
N GLN A 232 6.25 15.16 -7.15
CA GLN A 232 7.39 16.07 -7.02
C GLN A 232 7.84 16.26 -5.56
N GLN A 233 9.12 16.58 -5.38
CA GLN A 233 9.71 16.98 -4.11
C GLN A 233 10.64 18.19 -4.30
N PHE A 234 10.58 19.15 -3.39
CA PHE A 234 11.52 20.27 -3.34
C PHE A 234 11.65 20.80 -1.91
N THR A 235 12.72 21.55 -1.65
CA THR A 235 12.94 22.23 -0.37
C THR A 235 12.76 23.72 -0.55
N ILE A 236 12.20 24.36 0.46
CA ILE A 236 12.10 25.82 0.54
C ILE A 236 12.70 26.29 1.86
N ALA A 237 13.13 27.55 1.89
CA ALA A 237 13.69 28.14 3.10
C ALA A 237 12.59 28.33 4.18
N ARG A 238 12.93 29.05 5.25
CA ARG A 238 12.01 29.33 6.35
C ARG A 238 10.74 30.08 5.89
N TYR A 239 9.67 29.94 6.68
CA TYR A 239 8.33 30.51 6.48
C TYR A 239 7.57 29.96 5.26
N PRO A 240 7.51 28.63 5.11
CA PRO A 240 6.88 27.98 3.97
C PRO A 240 5.39 28.26 3.95
N SER A 241 4.82 28.42 2.76
CA SER A 241 3.38 28.36 2.58
C SER A 241 3.04 27.90 1.19
N VAL A 242 1.87 27.25 1.04
CA VAL A 242 1.43 26.61 -0.20
C VAL A 242 0.02 27.04 -0.57
N ALA A 243 -0.21 27.27 -1.86
CA ALA A 243 -1.49 27.57 -2.46
C ALA A 243 -1.69 26.75 -3.74
N PHE A 244 -2.93 26.70 -4.21
CA PHE A 244 -3.28 25.91 -5.37
C PHE A 244 -4.26 26.65 -6.29
N ASN A 245 -3.97 26.65 -7.59
CA ASN A 245 -4.90 27.05 -8.63
C ASN A 245 -5.57 25.80 -9.22
N SER A 246 -6.84 25.60 -8.86
CA SER A 246 -7.62 24.43 -9.28
C SER A 246 -7.94 24.39 -10.77
N ALA A 247 -8.01 25.54 -11.44
CA ALA A 247 -8.38 25.62 -12.85
C ALA A 247 -7.25 25.16 -13.76
N THR A 248 -6.01 25.52 -13.43
CA THR A 248 -4.81 25.18 -14.21
C THR A 248 -4.03 23.99 -13.66
N GLY A 249 -4.37 23.50 -12.45
CA GLY A 249 -3.60 22.45 -11.79
C GLY A 249 -2.20 22.93 -11.40
N THR A 250 -2.10 24.14 -10.83
CA THR A 250 -0.81 24.75 -10.49
C THR A 250 -0.64 24.86 -8.99
N VAL A 251 0.44 24.28 -8.46
CA VAL A 251 0.84 24.41 -7.06
C VAL A 251 1.81 25.56 -6.93
N TYR A 252 1.53 26.47 -6.02
CA TYR A 252 2.43 27.56 -5.64
C TYR A 252 2.98 27.31 -4.25
N ALA A 253 4.28 27.52 -4.07
CA ALA A 253 4.89 27.61 -2.76
C ALA A 253 5.74 28.87 -2.67
N THR A 254 5.94 29.42 -1.48
CA THR A 254 6.80 30.60 -1.33
C THR A 254 7.64 30.51 -0.06
N ASP A 255 8.85 31.04 -0.16
CA ASP A 255 9.66 31.45 0.98
C ASP A 255 9.91 32.97 0.92
N LYS A 256 10.80 33.50 1.76
CA LYS A 256 11.12 34.94 1.81
C LYS A 256 11.75 35.51 0.53
N ASN A 257 12.30 34.68 -0.33
CA ASN A 257 13.14 35.05 -1.47
C ASN A 257 12.58 34.57 -2.81
N HIS A 258 11.79 33.49 -2.82
CA HIS A 258 11.33 32.88 -4.05
C HIS A 258 9.85 32.47 -3.98
N VAL A 259 9.19 32.56 -5.14
CA VAL A 259 7.91 31.92 -5.43
C VAL A 259 8.18 30.74 -6.36
N TYR A 260 7.83 29.54 -5.92
CA TYR A 260 7.94 28.29 -6.65
C TYR A 260 6.58 27.98 -7.29
N THR A 261 6.60 27.51 -8.53
CA THR A 261 5.42 27.18 -9.33
C THR A 261 5.63 25.79 -9.92
N TYR A 262 4.69 24.88 -9.68
CA TYR A 262 4.70 23.54 -10.25
C TYR A 262 3.41 23.29 -11.03
N HIS A 263 3.54 22.89 -12.29
CA HIS A 263 2.43 22.61 -13.19
C HIS A 263 2.18 21.09 -13.26
N LEU A 264 0.98 20.65 -12.90
CA LEU A 264 0.62 19.23 -12.93
C LEU A 264 0.52 18.65 -14.35
N SER A 265 0.23 19.50 -15.34
CA SER A 265 -0.01 19.06 -16.73
C SER A 265 1.24 18.52 -17.42
N ASP A 266 2.41 19.09 -17.14
CA ASP A 266 3.68 18.76 -17.78
C ASP A 266 4.79 18.40 -16.79
N GLY A 267 4.51 18.46 -15.48
CA GLY A 267 5.47 18.15 -14.42
C GLY A 267 6.59 19.18 -14.27
N GLN A 268 6.45 20.38 -14.86
CA GLN A 268 7.50 21.39 -14.82
C GLN A 268 7.49 22.17 -13.51
N MET A 269 8.70 22.45 -12.99
CA MET A 269 8.92 23.30 -11.83
C MET A 269 9.69 24.56 -12.22
N HIS A 270 9.15 25.72 -11.85
CA HIS A 270 9.78 27.02 -12.00
C HIS A 270 9.90 27.72 -10.66
N HIS A 271 10.90 28.59 -10.51
CA HIS A 271 10.98 29.50 -9.38
C HIS A 271 11.36 30.89 -9.84
N ALA A 272 10.73 31.90 -9.24
CA ALA A 272 10.99 33.30 -9.50
C ALA A 272 11.52 33.96 -8.23
N ARG A 273 12.60 34.73 -8.35
CA ARG A 273 13.12 35.54 -7.25
C ARG A 273 12.20 36.74 -7.00
N VAL A 274 11.85 36.95 -5.75
CA VAL A 274 11.13 38.14 -5.28
C VAL A 274 12.05 39.36 -5.44
N ARG A 275 11.61 40.34 -6.23
CA ARG A 275 12.36 41.58 -6.51
C ARG A 275 12.20 42.62 -5.42
N GLN A 276 11.00 42.73 -4.85
CA GLN A 276 10.66 43.74 -3.85
C GLN A 276 9.60 43.20 -2.87
N GLY A 277 9.62 43.71 -1.64
CA GLY A 277 8.71 43.28 -0.58
C GLY A 277 8.99 41.86 -0.08
N LYS A 278 8.16 41.39 0.85
CA LYS A 278 8.23 40.05 1.46
C LYS A 278 6.82 39.46 1.71
N PRO A 279 6.68 38.12 1.77
CA PRO A 279 5.56 37.53 2.49
C PRO A 279 5.60 37.96 3.96
N VAL A 280 4.53 37.71 4.71
CA VAL A 280 4.49 37.92 6.16
C VAL A 280 5.53 37.01 6.83
N TYR A 281 6.23 37.50 7.86
CA TYR A 281 7.41 36.82 8.41
C TYR A 281 7.06 35.99 9.65
N ILE A 282 6.32 34.88 9.46
CA ILE A 282 5.82 34.03 10.56
C ILE A 282 5.77 32.54 10.15
N ASP A 283 5.97 31.63 11.09
CA ASP A 283 6.02 30.18 10.77
C ASP A 283 4.63 29.56 10.53
N ALA A 284 3.54 30.13 11.07
CA ALA A 284 2.16 29.68 10.83
C ALA A 284 1.53 30.22 9.54
N ASN A 285 2.36 30.68 8.61
CA ASN A 285 1.90 31.29 7.37
C ASN A 285 1.00 30.38 6.55
N GLN A 286 -0.03 30.99 5.97
CA GLN A 286 -0.89 30.35 4.98
C GLN A 286 -0.85 31.14 3.67
N LEU A 287 -1.04 30.46 2.55
CA LEU A 287 -1.06 31.07 1.22
C LEU A 287 -2.39 30.74 0.53
N LEU A 288 -2.97 31.71 -0.16
CA LEU A 288 -4.12 31.50 -1.05
C LEU A 288 -3.80 32.01 -2.44
N TYR A 289 -4.30 31.32 -3.45
CA TYR A 289 -4.39 31.85 -4.80
C TYR A 289 -5.80 32.44 -4.98
N ILE A 290 -5.87 33.69 -5.42
CA ILE A 290 -7.13 34.39 -5.63
C ILE A 290 -7.42 34.46 -7.13
N ASP A 291 -8.34 33.62 -7.60
CA ASP A 291 -8.70 33.51 -9.03
C ASP A 291 -9.08 34.86 -9.64
N ALA A 292 -9.84 35.70 -8.91
CA ALA A 292 -10.40 36.94 -9.42
C ALA A 292 -9.35 38.03 -9.71
N THR A 293 -8.21 37.98 -9.03
CA THR A 293 -7.15 39.00 -9.13
C THR A 293 -5.85 38.42 -9.66
N HIS A 294 -5.77 37.10 -9.88
CA HIS A 294 -4.54 36.38 -10.23
C HIS A 294 -3.37 36.69 -9.29
N THR A 295 -3.64 36.79 -7.98
CA THR A 295 -2.62 37.08 -6.96
C THR A 295 -2.46 35.94 -5.98
N LEU A 296 -1.27 35.85 -5.37
CA LEU A 296 -1.10 35.08 -4.15
C LEU A 296 -1.30 35.99 -2.94
N VAL A 297 -1.92 35.48 -1.89
CA VAL A 297 -2.13 36.20 -0.64
C VAL A 297 -1.57 35.41 0.51
N ASN A 298 -0.71 36.04 1.29
CA ASN A 298 -0.16 35.53 2.54
C ASN A 298 -0.48 36.50 3.68
N TYR A 299 -0.70 36.01 4.89
CA TYR A 299 -1.22 36.84 5.98
C TYR A 299 -0.79 36.34 7.36
N ASP A 300 -0.95 37.21 8.35
CA ASP A 300 -1.02 36.87 9.77
C ASP A 300 -2.13 37.68 10.47
N LEU A 301 -2.89 36.99 11.32
CA LEU A 301 -4.00 37.58 12.06
C LEU A 301 -3.49 38.43 13.24
N TYR A 302 -2.40 38.03 13.88
CA TYR A 302 -1.95 38.65 15.12
C TYR A 302 -1.29 40.02 14.88
N THR A 303 -0.41 40.09 13.88
CA THR A 303 0.23 41.34 13.43
C THR A 303 -0.67 42.21 12.56
N ASN A 304 -1.86 41.71 12.21
CA ASN A 304 -2.82 42.40 11.36
C ASN A 304 -2.31 42.69 9.94
N VAL A 305 -1.48 41.79 9.37
CA VAL A 305 -0.86 41.99 8.06
C VAL A 305 -1.43 41.01 7.03
N LEU A 306 -1.69 41.54 5.83
CA LEU A 306 -1.95 40.77 4.62
C LEU A 306 -1.03 41.29 3.52
N SER A 307 -0.27 40.39 2.91
CA SER A 307 0.65 40.67 1.81
C SER A 307 0.15 39.97 0.55
N ALA A 308 -0.09 40.71 -0.52
CA ALA A 308 -0.38 40.15 -1.82
C ALA A 308 0.89 40.14 -2.70
N TYR A 309 1.08 39.06 -3.45
CA TYR A 309 2.13 38.93 -4.46
C TYR A 309 1.56 39.23 -5.84
N ASP A 310 2.29 40.10 -6.55
CA ASP A 310 2.06 40.48 -7.93
C ASP A 310 3.06 39.71 -8.82
N PHE A 311 2.54 38.87 -9.70
CA PHE A 311 3.35 38.05 -10.60
C PHE A 311 4.07 38.88 -11.68
N ASP A 312 3.43 39.94 -12.19
CA ASP A 312 3.96 40.76 -13.28
C ASP A 312 5.19 41.55 -12.82
N HIS A 313 5.13 42.09 -11.62
CA HIS A 313 6.22 42.88 -11.03
C HIS A 313 7.14 42.07 -10.10
N GLN A 314 6.80 40.80 -9.84
CA GLN A 314 7.53 39.88 -8.94
C GLN A 314 7.77 40.48 -7.55
N ARG A 315 6.74 41.10 -6.97
CA ARG A 315 6.84 41.81 -5.69
C ARG A 315 5.70 41.50 -4.75
N TRP A 316 6.01 41.52 -3.46
CA TRP A 316 5.04 41.50 -2.39
C TRP A 316 4.71 42.92 -1.92
N GLN A 317 3.50 43.10 -1.39
CA GLN A 317 3.07 44.39 -0.84
C GLN A 317 3.63 44.68 0.56
N ASN A 318 3.88 43.65 1.37
CA ASN A 318 4.47 43.84 2.70
C ASN A 318 5.97 44.13 2.63
N SER A 319 6.42 45.04 3.50
CA SER A 319 7.84 45.36 3.72
C SER A 319 8.33 45.04 5.13
N ASP A 320 7.44 44.67 6.07
CA ASP A 320 7.81 44.30 7.44
C ASP A 320 8.53 42.94 7.46
N THR A 321 9.65 42.92 8.17
CA THR A 321 10.53 41.74 8.37
C THR A 321 10.57 41.29 9.82
N THR A 322 9.74 41.87 10.68
CA THR A 322 9.70 41.53 12.10
C THR A 322 9.11 40.14 12.26
N TYR A 323 9.91 39.22 12.82
CA TYR A 323 9.40 37.90 13.18
C TYR A 323 8.53 38.00 14.42
N ASN A 324 7.33 37.42 14.35
CA ASN A 324 6.41 37.31 15.47
C ASN A 324 6.15 35.84 15.77
N LEU A 325 6.03 35.51 17.06
CA LEU A 325 5.65 34.15 17.45
C LEU A 325 4.24 33.85 16.95
N PRO A 326 4.01 32.70 16.30
CA PRO A 326 2.71 32.46 15.69
C PRO A 326 1.59 32.21 16.70
N ASN A 327 0.46 32.87 16.47
CA ASN A 327 -0.72 32.77 17.33
C ASN A 327 -1.85 31.93 16.68
N TYR A 328 -1.80 31.66 15.38
CA TYR A 328 -2.87 30.99 14.64
C TYR A 328 -2.35 29.81 13.80
N TRP A 329 -1.60 28.90 14.43
CA TRP A 329 -1.18 27.65 13.79
C TRP A 329 -2.38 26.87 13.27
N HIS A 330 -2.24 26.35 12.05
CA HIS A 330 -3.23 25.48 11.40
C HIS A 330 -4.64 26.07 11.30
N ASN A 331 -4.77 27.40 11.18
CA ASN A 331 -6.06 28.00 10.87
C ASN A 331 -6.53 27.62 9.45
N ASN A 332 -7.83 27.50 9.27
CA ASN A 332 -8.43 27.28 7.96
C ASN A 332 -8.63 28.63 7.25
N LYS A 333 -8.70 28.59 5.93
CA LYS A 333 -8.76 29.78 5.08
C LYS A 333 -9.65 29.57 3.85
N PHE A 334 -10.31 30.64 3.41
CA PHE A 334 -11.03 30.66 2.14
C PHE A 334 -11.21 32.09 1.65
N TYR A 335 -11.56 32.24 0.36
CA TYR A 335 -11.93 33.52 -0.23
C TYR A 335 -13.44 33.60 -0.41
N ASN A 336 -14.07 34.64 0.16
CA ASN A 336 -15.48 34.91 -0.02
C ASN A 336 -15.69 35.79 -1.25
N SER A 337 -16.36 35.26 -2.27
CA SER A 337 -16.59 35.98 -3.52
C SER A 337 -17.66 37.08 -3.42
N PHE A 338 -18.55 37.03 -2.42
CA PHE A 338 -19.65 38.01 -2.28
C PHE A 338 -19.17 39.39 -1.85
N ASP A 339 -18.21 39.45 -0.94
CA ASP A 339 -17.62 40.69 -0.43
C ASP A 339 -16.14 40.85 -0.83
N ARG A 340 -15.59 39.89 -1.57
CA ARG A 340 -14.24 39.89 -2.12
C ARG A 340 -13.13 39.90 -1.06
N SER A 341 -13.38 39.28 0.09
CA SER A 341 -12.44 39.24 1.21
C SER A 341 -11.88 37.84 1.50
N VAL A 342 -10.68 37.81 2.09
CA VAL A 342 -10.11 36.60 2.68
C VAL A 342 -10.71 36.38 4.07
N TYR A 343 -11.12 35.15 4.32
CA TYR A 343 -11.67 34.69 5.59
C TYR A 343 -10.79 33.60 6.18
N THR A 344 -10.77 33.53 7.51
CA THR A 344 -10.10 32.47 8.26
C THR A 344 -10.96 31.97 9.40
N PHE A 345 -10.69 30.75 9.85
CA PHE A 345 -11.37 30.13 10.99
C PHE A 345 -10.40 29.32 11.84
N GLY A 346 -10.57 29.41 13.16
CA GLY A 346 -9.90 28.55 14.11
C GLY A 346 -8.40 28.82 14.27
N GLY A 347 -7.67 27.78 14.65
CA GLY A 347 -6.23 27.80 14.86
C GLY A 347 -5.84 27.74 16.34
N TYR A 348 -4.54 27.56 16.58
CA TYR A 348 -3.98 27.37 17.91
C TYR A 348 -2.76 28.27 18.13
N GLY A 349 -2.58 28.74 19.37
CA GLY A 349 -1.40 29.48 19.79
C GLY A 349 -1.54 29.95 21.23
N HIS A 350 -0.41 30.05 21.93
CA HIS A 350 -0.33 30.44 23.35
C HIS A 350 -1.32 29.67 24.24
N PHE A 351 -1.32 28.33 24.13
CA PHE A 351 -2.18 27.42 24.91
C PHE A 351 -3.70 27.60 24.71
N ASN A 352 -4.09 28.30 23.64
CA ASN A 352 -5.50 28.58 23.33
C ASN A 352 -5.85 28.17 21.89
N TYR A 353 -6.83 27.27 21.79
CA TYR A 353 -7.57 27.00 20.56
C TYR A 353 -8.56 28.13 20.29
N LYS A 354 -8.84 28.40 19.02
CA LYS A 354 -9.66 29.53 18.58
C LYS A 354 -10.85 29.03 17.76
N ASN A 355 -11.92 29.82 17.69
CA ASN A 355 -13.13 29.52 16.91
C ASN A 355 -13.75 30.74 16.21
N LYS A 356 -13.02 31.86 16.16
CA LYS A 356 -13.54 33.07 15.54
C LYS A 356 -13.36 32.99 14.04
N PHE A 357 -14.39 33.42 13.31
CA PHE A 357 -14.25 33.75 11.90
C PHE A 357 -13.68 35.16 11.81
N MET A 358 -12.57 35.30 11.11
CA MET A 358 -11.94 36.60 10.87
C MET A 358 -11.97 36.90 9.38
N ARG A 359 -12.30 38.13 9.02
CA ARG A 359 -12.31 38.61 7.64
C ARG A 359 -11.32 39.77 7.50
N TYR A 360 -10.52 39.77 6.45
CA TYR A 360 -9.71 40.93 6.11
C TYR A 360 -10.57 41.98 5.39
N ASP A 361 -10.71 43.14 6.03
CA ASP A 361 -11.41 44.29 5.49
C ASP A 361 -10.43 45.20 4.75
N SER A 362 -10.56 45.29 3.43
CA SER A 362 -9.63 46.03 2.59
C SER A 362 -9.74 47.55 2.75
N ALA A 363 -10.87 48.05 3.27
CA ALA A 363 -11.09 49.49 3.47
C ALA A 363 -10.37 50.00 4.73
N SER A 364 -10.42 49.24 5.82
CA SER A 364 -9.73 49.56 7.09
C SER A 364 -8.33 48.96 7.19
N HIS A 365 -7.92 48.13 6.21
CA HIS A 365 -6.66 47.37 6.22
C HIS A 365 -6.49 46.53 7.50
N ALA A 366 -7.56 45.89 7.96
CA ALA A 366 -7.56 45.16 9.22
C ALA A 366 -8.39 43.87 9.19
N TRP A 367 -8.00 42.90 10.01
CA TRP A 367 -8.78 41.72 10.34
C TRP A 367 -9.91 42.10 11.31
N ILE A 368 -11.14 41.76 10.94
CA ILE A 368 -12.34 42.04 11.71
C ILE A 368 -12.99 40.71 12.08
N GLU A 369 -13.41 40.57 13.34
CA GLU A 369 -14.21 39.43 13.78
C GLU A 369 -15.60 39.48 13.11
N VAL A 370 -15.97 38.37 12.47
CA VAL A 370 -17.27 38.20 11.83
C VAL A 370 -18.30 37.80 12.88
N LYS A 371 -19.39 38.56 12.97
CA LYS A 371 -20.54 38.19 13.80
C LYS A 371 -21.27 37.00 13.17
N THR A 372 -21.35 35.89 13.89
CA THR A 372 -21.97 34.64 13.41
C THR A 372 -23.28 34.34 14.14
N GLN A 373 -24.17 33.61 13.47
CA GLN A 373 -25.37 33.05 14.10
C GLN A 373 -25.13 31.57 14.42
N GLY A 374 -24.84 31.27 15.69
CA GLY A 374 -24.34 29.98 16.13
C GLY A 374 -22.84 29.98 16.37
N SER A 375 -22.30 28.84 16.82
CA SER A 375 -20.88 28.69 17.18
C SER A 375 -20.36 27.30 16.84
N ILE A 376 -19.04 27.22 16.72
CA ILE A 376 -18.28 25.98 16.61
C ILE A 376 -17.28 25.96 17.78
N PRO A 377 -17.09 24.82 18.48
CA PRO A 377 -16.07 24.69 19.52
C PRO A 377 -14.66 25.06 19.00
N PRO A 378 -13.82 25.75 19.80
CA PRO A 378 -12.43 26.07 19.44
C PRO A 378 -11.58 24.89 19.02
N ARG A 379 -10.85 25.05 17.90
CA ARG A 379 -10.10 23.96 17.26
C ARG A 379 -9.04 24.41 16.26
N TYR A 380 -8.08 23.53 16.01
CA TYR A 380 -7.13 23.57 14.89
C TYR A 380 -7.04 22.17 14.23
N LEU A 381 -6.20 21.99 13.20
CA LEU A 381 -6.02 20.70 12.49
C LEU A 381 -7.34 20.10 11.96
N GLY A 382 -8.31 20.97 11.69
CA GLY A 382 -9.56 20.64 11.00
C GLY A 382 -9.48 20.97 9.53
N ALA A 383 -10.46 20.49 8.76
CA ALA A 383 -10.55 20.72 7.33
C ALA A 383 -11.64 21.71 6.96
N LEU A 384 -11.41 22.52 5.92
CA LEU A 384 -12.40 23.43 5.36
C LEU A 384 -12.49 23.28 3.84
N GLY A 385 -13.70 23.35 3.28
CA GLY A 385 -13.90 23.34 1.83
C GLY A 385 -15.17 24.08 1.44
N LEU A 386 -15.20 24.65 0.23
CA LEU A 386 -16.37 25.36 -0.29
C LEU A 386 -17.28 24.41 -1.09
N THR A 387 -18.58 24.65 -1.02
CA THR A 387 -19.58 24.07 -1.94
C THR A 387 -19.29 24.45 -3.40
N ALA A 388 -19.86 23.73 -4.36
CA ALA A 388 -19.60 24.01 -5.79
C ALA A 388 -20.07 25.42 -6.17
N ALA A 389 -21.19 25.89 -5.59
CA ALA A 389 -21.72 27.23 -5.74
C ALA A 389 -20.91 28.32 -5.00
N LYS A 390 -19.90 27.94 -4.19
CA LYS A 390 -19.11 28.83 -3.33
C LYS A 390 -19.98 29.73 -2.43
N ASP A 391 -21.14 29.21 -2.00
CA ASP A 391 -22.11 29.91 -1.14
C ASP A 391 -21.99 29.50 0.33
N LYS A 392 -21.41 28.33 0.60
CA LYS A 392 -21.20 27.78 1.94
C LYS A 392 -19.80 27.20 2.08
N ALA A 393 -19.24 27.33 3.28
CA ALA A 393 -18.05 26.61 3.70
C ALA A 393 -18.47 25.42 4.57
N LEU A 394 -17.91 24.26 4.29
CA LEU A 394 -17.94 23.09 5.17
C LEU A 394 -16.74 23.15 6.11
N ILE A 395 -16.95 22.88 7.39
CA ILE A 395 -15.90 22.80 8.41
C ILE A 395 -16.02 21.42 9.06
N PHE A 396 -14.94 20.66 9.03
CA PHE A 396 -14.93 19.28 9.46
C PHE A 396 -13.80 18.96 10.46
N GLY A 397 -14.20 18.37 11.58
CA GLY A 397 -13.31 17.81 12.59
C GLY A 397 -12.32 18.79 13.20
N GLY A 398 -11.15 18.29 13.58
CA GLY A 398 -10.06 19.05 14.22
C GLY A 398 -9.79 18.60 15.64
N TYR A 399 -8.91 19.31 16.36
CA TYR A 399 -8.59 19.06 17.76
C TYR A 399 -8.68 20.36 18.56
N GLY A 400 -9.23 20.28 19.76
CA GLY A 400 -9.36 21.44 20.64
C GLY A 400 -10.23 21.14 21.84
N SER A 401 -10.76 22.17 22.52
CA SER A 401 -11.62 22.00 23.69
C SER A 401 -12.83 22.92 23.61
N GLU A 402 -13.94 22.54 24.23
CA GLU A 402 -15.16 23.36 24.30
C GLU A 402 -14.88 24.78 24.82
N SER A 403 -13.95 24.90 25.76
CA SER A 403 -13.54 26.17 26.37
C SER A 403 -12.52 26.98 25.57
N GLY A 404 -11.82 26.36 24.61
CA GLY A 404 -10.63 26.90 23.97
C GLY A 404 -9.32 26.76 24.75
N LYS A 405 -9.37 26.47 26.04
CA LYS A 405 -8.18 26.30 26.88
C LYS A 405 -7.55 24.91 26.70
N GLN A 406 -6.23 24.87 26.53
CA GLN A 406 -5.49 23.62 26.38
C GLN A 406 -5.45 22.80 27.67
N GLU A 407 -5.34 23.47 28.82
CA GLU A 407 -5.21 22.83 30.15
C GLU A 407 -6.48 22.12 30.63
N LEU A 408 -7.60 22.30 29.92
CA LEU A 408 -8.86 21.64 30.21
C LEU A 408 -8.94 20.29 29.48
N PHE A 409 -10.10 19.93 28.92
CA PHE A 409 -10.31 18.65 28.27
C PHE A 409 -10.23 18.81 26.74
N PRO A 410 -9.05 18.77 26.12
CA PRO A 410 -8.94 18.77 24.68
C PRO A 410 -9.28 17.38 24.10
N GLN A 411 -9.98 17.38 22.98
CA GLN A 411 -10.47 16.19 22.28
C GLN A 411 -10.42 16.41 20.77
N SER A 412 -10.38 15.31 20.03
CA SER A 412 -10.58 15.35 18.58
C SER A 412 -12.07 15.42 18.28
N PHE A 413 -12.44 16.30 17.36
CA PHE A 413 -13.79 16.49 16.89
C PHE A 413 -14.00 15.67 15.61
N TYR A 414 -15.18 15.06 15.50
CA TYR A 414 -15.65 14.31 14.33
C TYR A 414 -17.05 14.79 13.93
N ASP A 415 -17.17 16.10 13.76
CA ASP A 415 -18.40 16.82 13.46
C ASP A 415 -18.26 17.60 12.15
N LEU A 416 -19.39 17.80 11.47
CA LEU A 416 -19.47 18.56 10.23
C LEU A 416 -20.38 19.78 10.45
N TYR A 417 -19.88 20.95 10.09
CA TYR A 417 -20.62 22.20 10.11
C TYR A 417 -20.69 22.83 8.72
N THR A 418 -21.70 23.68 8.54
CA THR A 418 -21.78 24.64 7.44
C THR A 418 -21.68 26.05 7.98
N PHE A 419 -21.01 26.93 7.24
CA PHE A 419 -21.02 28.38 7.41
C PHE A 419 -21.52 29.02 6.11
N ASP A 420 -22.61 29.77 6.18
CA ASP A 420 -23.18 30.46 5.03
C ASP A 420 -22.45 31.79 4.76
N LEU A 421 -21.90 31.96 3.56
CA LEU A 421 -21.00 33.07 3.23
C LEU A 421 -21.70 34.43 3.11
N LYS A 422 -23.04 34.48 3.06
CA LYS A 422 -23.81 35.74 3.00
C LYS A 422 -24.40 36.11 4.36
N THR A 423 -25.01 35.14 5.02
CA THR A 423 -25.77 35.35 6.27
C THR A 423 -24.92 35.13 7.53
N HIS A 424 -23.74 34.51 7.37
CA HIS A 424 -22.85 34.10 8.46
C HIS A 424 -23.53 33.14 9.47
N ALA A 425 -24.55 32.41 9.01
CA ALA A 425 -25.22 31.39 9.79
C ALA A 425 -24.36 30.13 9.87
N ILE A 426 -24.20 29.58 11.08
CA ILE A 426 -23.51 28.33 11.36
C ILE A 426 -24.55 27.26 11.64
N ARG A 427 -24.44 26.10 11.00
CA ARG A 427 -25.28 24.93 11.29
C ARG A 427 -24.44 23.66 11.40
N LYS A 428 -24.60 22.94 12.51
CA LYS A 428 -24.08 21.57 12.66
C LYS A 428 -24.93 20.64 11.81
N LEU A 429 -24.30 19.87 10.93
CA LEU A 429 -24.98 18.88 10.10
C LEU A 429 -25.07 17.54 10.83
N TRP A 430 -23.95 17.06 11.35
CA TRP A 430 -23.89 15.84 12.13
C TRP A 430 -22.62 15.78 12.98
N GLU A 431 -22.56 14.81 13.87
CA GLU A 431 -21.40 14.46 14.69
C GLU A 431 -21.34 12.96 14.89
N ARG A 432 -20.12 12.45 14.97
CA ARG A 432 -19.83 11.07 15.33
C ARG A 432 -19.05 11.04 16.63
N LYS A 433 -19.37 10.09 17.51
CA LYS A 433 -18.53 9.79 18.66
C LYS A 433 -17.47 8.77 18.25
N SER A 434 -16.25 8.94 18.76
CA SER A 434 -15.21 7.93 18.59
C SER A 434 -15.55 6.69 19.42
N GLU A 435 -15.26 5.52 18.88
CA GLU A 435 -15.42 4.26 19.60
C GLU A 435 -14.16 3.92 20.42
N PRO A 436 -14.28 3.22 21.56
CA PRO A 436 -13.12 2.78 22.33
C PRO A 436 -12.14 1.96 21.48
N GLY A 437 -10.87 2.37 21.45
CA GLY A 437 -9.83 1.71 20.67
C GLY A 437 -9.69 2.21 19.23
N GLU A 438 -10.55 3.14 18.78
CA GLU A 438 -10.38 3.82 17.51
C GLU A 438 -9.13 4.73 17.53
N GLU A 439 -8.40 4.79 16.42
CA GLU A 439 -7.24 5.67 16.30
C GLU A 439 -7.68 7.14 16.33
N ASP A 440 -7.03 7.92 17.18
CA ASP A 440 -7.32 9.34 17.38
C ASP A 440 -6.66 10.18 16.27
N ILE A 441 -7.46 10.69 15.34
CA ILE A 441 -7.01 11.31 14.08
C ILE A 441 -7.43 12.78 13.95
N VAL A 442 -6.67 13.51 13.13
CA VAL A 442 -6.94 14.89 12.69
C VAL A 442 -6.81 14.97 11.16
N PHE A 443 -7.02 16.15 10.57
CA PHE A 443 -7.29 16.30 9.14
C PHE A 443 -6.38 17.31 8.44
N SER A 444 -6.32 17.23 7.10
CA SER A 444 -5.70 18.25 6.25
C SER A 444 -6.40 19.62 6.39
N ASN A 445 -5.70 20.70 6.04
CA ASN A 445 -6.25 22.06 6.13
C ASN A 445 -7.48 22.26 5.22
N SER A 446 -7.49 21.65 4.03
CA SER A 446 -8.63 21.66 3.12
C SER A 446 -9.28 20.28 2.96
N LEU A 447 -10.55 20.30 2.55
CA LEU A 447 -11.30 19.15 2.05
C LEU A 447 -11.85 19.44 0.64
N VAL A 448 -12.14 18.39 -0.12
CA VAL A 448 -12.72 18.48 -1.47
C VAL A 448 -14.16 18.00 -1.44
N VAL A 449 -15.12 18.88 -1.74
CA VAL A 449 -16.55 18.54 -1.80
C VAL A 449 -16.91 17.91 -3.14
N ASN A 450 -17.69 16.83 -3.11
CA ASN A 450 -18.32 16.21 -4.26
C ASN A 450 -19.84 16.14 -4.01
N GLU A 451 -20.56 17.14 -4.51
CA GLU A 451 -22.01 17.27 -4.31
C GLU A 451 -22.80 16.23 -5.12
N GLU A 452 -22.26 15.76 -6.25
CA GLU A 452 -22.90 14.75 -7.10
C GLU A 452 -23.09 13.43 -6.34
N ASP A 453 -22.05 12.99 -5.63
CA ASP A 453 -22.09 11.79 -4.77
C ASP A 453 -22.55 12.10 -3.33
N SER A 454 -22.96 13.35 -3.05
CA SER A 454 -23.31 13.82 -1.71
C SER A 454 -22.23 13.50 -0.65
N CYS A 455 -20.95 13.70 -0.99
CA CYS A 455 -19.82 13.37 -0.14
C CYS A 455 -18.70 14.44 -0.14
N PHE A 456 -17.67 14.25 0.68
CA PHE A 456 -16.42 14.99 0.57
C PHE A 456 -15.21 14.09 0.86
N TYR A 457 -14.05 14.50 0.36
CA TYR A 457 -12.77 13.84 0.53
C TYR A 457 -11.85 14.67 1.43
N VAL A 458 -11.14 14.00 2.32
CA VAL A 458 -10.23 14.65 3.27
C VAL A 458 -9.06 13.73 3.60
N LEU A 459 -7.88 14.29 3.81
CA LEU A 459 -6.73 13.54 4.31
C LEU A 459 -6.77 13.50 5.83
N SER A 460 -6.31 12.40 6.41
CA SER A 460 -6.34 12.21 7.85
C SER A 460 -5.20 11.36 8.36
N PHE A 461 -4.72 11.70 9.54
CA PHE A 461 -3.52 11.12 10.14
C PHE A 461 -3.63 11.13 11.68
N PRO A 462 -2.97 10.20 12.38
CA PRO A 462 -2.97 10.16 13.84
C PRO A 462 -2.21 11.36 14.42
N LYS A 463 -2.82 12.09 15.35
CA LYS A 463 -2.15 13.26 15.97
C LYS A 463 -1.10 12.89 17.01
N ASN A 464 -1.13 11.66 17.54
CA ASN A 464 -0.26 11.22 18.63
C ASN A 464 0.95 10.39 18.16
N LYS A 465 1.23 10.31 16.85
CA LYS A 465 2.32 9.51 16.27
C LYS A 465 3.19 10.38 15.37
N TYR A 466 4.49 10.42 15.66
CA TYR A 466 5.46 11.15 14.83
C TYR A 466 5.59 10.51 13.44
N GLU A 467 6.11 9.28 13.36
CA GLU A 467 6.09 8.49 12.13
C GLU A 467 4.71 7.85 11.93
N ASN A 468 4.03 8.25 10.86
CA ASN A 468 2.71 7.72 10.53
C ASN A 468 2.43 7.75 9.03
N TYR A 469 1.19 7.43 8.67
CA TYR A 469 0.73 7.48 7.29
C TYR A 469 -0.58 8.27 7.21
N ILE A 470 -0.63 9.22 6.28
CA ILE A 470 -1.86 9.91 5.87
C ILE A 470 -2.72 8.95 5.07
N LYS A 471 -4.02 8.93 5.35
CA LYS A 471 -5.03 8.19 4.56
C LYS A 471 -6.04 9.14 3.95
N LEU A 472 -6.47 8.83 2.72
CA LEU A 472 -7.59 9.51 2.06
C LEU A 472 -8.92 8.90 2.52
N ARG A 473 -9.80 9.73 3.07
CA ARG A 473 -11.13 9.32 3.52
C ARG A 473 -12.22 10.01 2.73
N LYS A 474 -13.30 9.28 2.44
CA LYS A 474 -14.57 9.82 1.94
C LYS A 474 -15.59 9.82 3.08
N TYR A 475 -16.26 10.94 3.28
CA TYR A 475 -17.33 11.12 4.25
C TYR A 475 -18.62 11.54 3.56
N SER A 476 -19.76 11.10 4.09
CA SER A 476 -21.09 11.56 3.63
C SER A 476 -21.37 13.00 4.07
N LEU A 477 -22.02 13.79 3.22
CA LEU A 477 -22.49 15.14 3.58
C LEU A 477 -23.71 15.11 4.51
N SER A 478 -24.50 14.04 4.47
CA SER A 478 -25.77 13.93 5.20
C SER A 478 -25.68 13.13 6.49
N LYS A 479 -24.70 12.23 6.61
CA LYS A 479 -24.57 11.29 7.72
C LYS A 479 -23.11 11.12 8.16
N PRO A 480 -22.84 10.70 9.41
CA PRO A 480 -21.48 10.45 9.92
C PRO A 480 -20.85 9.15 9.38
N GLU A 481 -21.11 8.80 8.12
CA GLU A 481 -20.60 7.60 7.45
C GLU A 481 -19.31 7.93 6.70
N TRP A 482 -18.33 7.02 6.75
CA TRP A 482 -17.04 7.22 6.11
C TRP A 482 -16.39 5.92 5.65
N GLN A 483 -15.46 6.05 4.70
CA GLN A 483 -14.62 4.95 4.20
C GLN A 483 -13.20 5.44 3.86
N VAL A 484 -12.22 4.55 3.99
CA VAL A 484 -10.86 4.77 3.46
C VAL A 484 -10.86 4.37 2.00
N LEU A 485 -10.26 5.20 1.15
CA LEU A 485 -10.24 4.97 -0.30
C LEU A 485 -8.88 4.49 -0.79
N ALA A 486 -7.90 5.35 -0.70
CA ALA A 486 -6.60 5.08 -1.29
C ALA A 486 -5.67 4.33 -0.33
N ASP A 487 -4.53 3.93 -0.89
CA ASP A 487 -3.30 3.72 -0.14
C ASP A 487 -2.92 4.99 0.65
N SER A 488 -1.81 4.92 1.35
CA SER A 488 -1.38 5.87 2.35
C SER A 488 -0.10 6.59 1.94
N ILE A 489 0.09 7.80 2.48
CA ILE A 489 1.28 8.63 2.23
C ILE A 489 2.11 8.65 3.52
N PRO A 490 3.41 8.27 3.50
CA PRO A 490 4.29 8.42 4.67
C PRO A 490 4.32 9.88 5.14
N PHE A 491 4.17 10.09 6.44
CA PHE A 491 4.02 11.43 7.02
C PHE A 491 4.65 11.53 8.40
N GLN A 492 5.57 12.48 8.57
CA GLN A 492 6.19 12.82 9.84
C GLN A 492 5.43 13.96 10.53
N PHE A 493 4.49 13.62 11.40
CA PHE A 493 3.69 14.63 12.09
C PHE A 493 4.42 15.16 13.33
N HIS A 494 4.74 16.46 13.32
CA HIS A 494 5.28 17.18 14.46
C HIS A 494 4.54 18.49 14.65
N ASP A 495 3.24 18.39 14.97
CA ASP A 495 2.35 19.50 15.31
C ASP A 495 2.52 20.74 14.40
N GLU A 496 2.99 21.87 14.93
CA GLU A 496 3.24 23.14 14.25
C GLU A 496 4.39 23.11 13.20
N HIS A 497 5.14 22.02 13.10
CA HIS A 497 6.25 21.85 12.16
C HIS A 497 5.94 20.89 11.01
N ALA A 498 4.72 20.37 10.96
CA ALA A 498 4.21 19.55 9.87
C ALA A 498 2.91 20.12 9.32
N PHE A 499 2.73 20.16 8.01
CA PHE A 499 1.53 20.67 7.36
C PHE A 499 1.06 19.71 6.26
N CYS A 500 -0.25 19.61 6.07
CA CYS A 500 -0.88 18.76 5.08
C CYS A 500 -2.12 19.45 4.48
N ASP A 501 -2.25 19.42 3.16
CA ASP A 501 -3.39 20.01 2.43
C ASP A 501 -3.86 19.11 1.27
N LEU A 502 -5.11 19.28 0.85
CA LEU A 502 -5.74 18.49 -0.21
C LEU A 502 -6.50 19.37 -1.19
N PHE A 503 -6.23 19.19 -2.47
CA PHE A 503 -6.87 19.94 -3.55
C PHE A 503 -7.39 19.04 -4.67
N LEU A 504 -8.30 19.56 -5.49
CA LEU A 504 -8.75 18.93 -6.73
C LEU A 504 -8.31 19.76 -7.93
N SER A 505 -7.48 19.18 -8.79
CA SER A 505 -7.11 19.74 -10.09
C SER A 505 -8.23 19.49 -11.10
N LYS A 506 -8.88 20.54 -11.60
CA LYS A 506 -9.87 20.43 -12.69
C LYS A 506 -9.20 20.15 -14.04
N ALA A 507 -7.99 20.67 -14.24
CA ALA A 507 -7.21 20.48 -15.46
C ALA A 507 -6.79 19.02 -15.66
N THR A 508 -6.27 18.38 -14.62
CA THR A 508 -5.74 17.00 -14.71
C THR A 508 -6.69 15.94 -14.14
N ARG A 509 -7.81 16.34 -13.54
CA ARG A 509 -8.78 15.46 -12.86
C ARG A 509 -8.11 14.56 -11.82
N GLN A 510 -7.30 15.17 -10.97
CA GLN A 510 -6.55 14.48 -9.91
C GLN A 510 -6.75 15.19 -8.58
N LEU A 511 -6.82 14.41 -7.51
CA LEU A 511 -6.59 14.93 -6.16
C LEU A 511 -5.10 15.12 -5.94
N VAL A 512 -4.75 16.21 -5.28
CA VAL A 512 -3.37 16.65 -5.04
C VAL A 512 -3.19 16.82 -3.54
N ALA A 513 -2.38 15.95 -2.95
CA ALA A 513 -1.97 16.05 -1.56
C ALA A 513 -0.62 16.78 -1.47
N VAL A 514 -0.54 17.79 -0.61
CA VAL A 514 0.70 18.52 -0.32
C VAL A 514 1.08 18.22 1.12
N THR A 515 2.31 17.75 1.35
CA THR A 515 2.88 17.67 2.70
C THR A 515 4.08 18.58 2.83
N SER A 516 4.26 19.18 4.01
CA SER A 516 5.42 19.99 4.35
C SER A 516 5.93 19.60 5.74
N HIS A 517 7.25 19.42 5.85
CA HIS A 517 7.91 19.04 7.09
C HIS A 517 9.14 19.90 7.34
N LYS A 518 9.29 20.41 8.56
CA LYS A 518 10.49 21.16 8.96
C LYS A 518 11.69 20.23 9.05
N GLN A 519 12.79 20.67 8.45
CA GLN A 519 14.14 20.14 8.60
C GLN A 519 15.04 21.24 9.17
N ILE A 520 16.34 20.96 9.37
CA ILE A 520 17.31 21.96 9.83
C ILE A 520 17.31 23.14 8.82
N ASP A 521 16.81 24.29 9.27
CA ASP A 521 16.72 25.58 8.53
C ASP A 521 15.92 25.61 7.21
N GLN A 522 15.20 24.54 6.87
CA GLN A 522 14.41 24.45 5.64
C GLN A 522 13.13 23.64 5.85
N TYR A 523 12.24 23.67 4.86
CA TYR A 523 11.06 22.82 4.82
C TYR A 523 11.07 21.97 3.56
N LYS A 524 10.81 20.68 3.75
CA LYS A 524 10.68 19.72 2.66
C LYS A 524 9.21 19.64 2.26
N ILE A 525 8.91 19.98 1.00
CA ILE A 525 7.58 19.87 0.40
C ILE A 525 7.52 18.64 -0.50
N ASN A 526 6.47 17.83 -0.35
CA ASN A 526 6.16 16.73 -1.25
C ASN A 526 4.77 16.91 -1.85
N LEU A 527 4.64 16.58 -3.13
CA LEU A 527 3.40 16.59 -3.87
C LEU A 527 3.05 15.16 -4.27
N TYR A 528 1.84 14.72 -3.93
CA TYR A 528 1.30 13.42 -4.32
C TYR A 528 0.01 13.61 -5.11
N THR A 529 -0.21 12.76 -6.11
CA THR A 529 -1.41 12.80 -6.95
C THR A 529 -2.08 11.44 -6.99
N ILE A 530 -3.41 11.45 -7.06
CA ILE A 530 -4.25 10.27 -7.32
C ILE A 530 -5.39 10.67 -8.26
N ASN A 531 -5.81 9.78 -9.16
CA ASN A 531 -6.87 10.10 -10.12
C ASN A 531 -8.22 10.30 -9.42
N TYR A 532 -9.02 11.23 -9.95
CA TYR A 532 -10.36 11.52 -9.48
C TYR A 532 -11.42 10.88 -10.40
N PRO A 533 -12.48 10.23 -9.86
CA PRO A 533 -12.72 10.03 -8.43
C PRO A 533 -11.81 8.93 -7.83
N PRO A 534 -11.31 9.09 -6.60
CA PRO A 534 -10.58 8.03 -5.91
C PRO A 534 -11.50 6.86 -5.56
N LEU A 535 -10.96 5.64 -5.59
CA LEU A 535 -11.66 4.39 -5.29
C LEU A 535 -11.07 3.70 -4.06
N SER A 536 -11.86 2.82 -3.44
CA SER A 536 -11.34 1.89 -2.44
C SER A 536 -10.63 0.71 -3.09
N THR A 537 -9.68 0.10 -2.39
CA THR A 537 -9.06 -1.16 -2.85
C THR A 537 -10.10 -2.27 -3.05
N THR A 538 -11.16 -2.30 -2.23
CA THR A 538 -12.27 -3.24 -2.37
C THR A 538 -13.12 -3.03 -3.62
N ASP A 539 -13.16 -1.81 -4.16
CA ASP A 539 -13.86 -1.53 -5.42
C ASP A 539 -13.11 -2.10 -6.63
N VAL A 540 -11.79 -2.32 -6.51
CA VAL A 540 -10.90 -2.69 -7.61
C VAL A 540 -10.45 -4.16 -7.55
N PHE A 541 -10.20 -4.72 -6.37
CA PHE A 541 -9.76 -6.11 -6.27
C PHE A 541 -10.92 -7.10 -6.36
N GLN A 542 -10.77 -8.18 -7.13
CA GLN A 542 -11.70 -9.32 -7.12
C GLN A 542 -11.33 -10.30 -6.02
N ASP A 543 -12.32 -10.80 -5.29
CA ASP A 543 -12.13 -11.92 -4.37
C ASP A 543 -11.69 -13.15 -5.16
N THR A 544 -10.69 -13.88 -4.68
CA THR A 544 -10.32 -15.17 -5.25
C THR A 544 -11.51 -16.10 -5.14
N ALA A 545 -12.12 -16.46 -6.27
CA ALA A 545 -13.21 -17.42 -6.28
C ALA A 545 -12.76 -18.71 -5.56
N PRO A 546 -13.50 -19.20 -4.54
CA PRO A 546 -13.23 -20.52 -4.01
C PRO A 546 -13.45 -21.50 -5.15
N ARG A 547 -12.36 -22.08 -5.70
CA ARG A 547 -12.42 -23.19 -6.65
C ARG A 547 -13.43 -24.19 -6.11
N ILE A 548 -14.56 -24.35 -6.81
CA ILE A 548 -15.68 -25.18 -6.41
C ILE A 548 -15.15 -26.56 -5.97
N ALA A 549 -15.29 -26.80 -4.68
CA ALA A 549 -15.19 -28.04 -3.93
C ALA A 549 -14.39 -29.21 -4.56
N ARG A 550 -13.06 -29.19 -4.44
CA ARG A 550 -12.32 -30.46 -4.20
C ARG A 550 -12.60 -31.03 -2.79
N ALA A 551 -13.18 -30.22 -1.91
CA ALA A 551 -13.59 -30.60 -0.56
C ALA A 551 -14.76 -31.59 -0.50
N SER A 552 -15.59 -31.72 -1.56
CA SER A 552 -16.70 -32.67 -1.60
C SER A 552 -16.25 -34.12 -1.77
N TYR A 553 -15.13 -34.35 -2.48
CA TYR A 553 -14.59 -35.71 -2.68
C TYR A 553 -13.99 -36.30 -1.40
N TYR A 554 -13.25 -35.49 -0.63
CA TYR A 554 -12.64 -35.93 0.64
C TYR A 554 -13.67 -36.18 1.73
N SER A 555 -14.75 -35.38 1.80
CA SER A 555 -15.82 -35.60 2.77
C SER A 555 -16.65 -36.86 2.45
N ILE A 556 -16.85 -37.19 1.17
CA ILE A 556 -17.45 -38.47 0.74
C ILE A 556 -16.54 -39.66 1.08
N LEU A 557 -15.22 -39.56 0.83
CA LEU A 557 -14.26 -40.61 1.20
C LEU A 557 -14.19 -40.84 2.71
N VAL A 558 -14.18 -39.76 3.51
CA VAL A 558 -14.21 -39.85 4.98
C VAL A 558 -15.52 -40.48 5.45
N PHE A 559 -16.65 -40.16 4.83
CA PHE A 559 -17.94 -40.79 5.16
C PHE A 559 -17.98 -42.29 4.84
N ILE A 560 -17.41 -42.71 3.69
CA ILE A 560 -17.25 -44.13 3.33
C ILE A 560 -16.32 -44.84 4.31
N LEU A 561 -15.23 -44.19 4.73
CA LEU A 561 -14.29 -44.75 5.71
C LEU A 561 -14.94 -44.92 7.09
N ILE A 562 -15.73 -43.93 7.54
CA ILE A 562 -16.44 -43.95 8.83
C ILE A 562 -17.55 -45.01 8.84
N THR A 563 -18.31 -45.11 7.75
CA THR A 563 -19.37 -46.14 7.64
C THR A 563 -18.78 -47.54 7.51
N GLY A 564 -17.69 -47.72 6.78
CA GLY A 564 -16.96 -48.99 6.70
C GLY A 564 -16.33 -49.43 8.03
N THR A 565 -15.79 -48.48 8.79
CA THR A 565 -15.23 -48.74 10.14
C THR A 565 -16.32 -49.03 11.17
N LEU A 566 -17.46 -48.33 11.12
CA LEU A 566 -18.61 -48.63 12.00
C LEU A 566 -19.25 -49.99 11.69
N ALA A 567 -19.36 -50.36 10.41
CA ALA A 567 -19.86 -51.68 10.01
C ALA A 567 -18.93 -52.81 10.49
N THR A 568 -17.61 -52.64 10.38
CA THR A 568 -16.64 -53.61 10.90
C THR A 568 -16.63 -53.65 12.43
N LEU A 569 -16.77 -52.51 13.12
CA LEU A 569 -16.88 -52.48 14.58
C LEU A 569 -18.14 -53.20 15.08
N ALA A 570 -19.28 -53.02 14.39
CA ALA A 570 -20.54 -53.69 14.71
C ALA A 570 -20.42 -55.22 14.56
N VAL A 571 -19.75 -55.69 13.50
CA VAL A 571 -19.46 -57.13 13.30
C VAL A 571 -18.52 -57.66 14.38
N ILE A 572 -17.46 -56.91 14.74
CA ILE A 572 -16.51 -57.32 15.79
C ILE A 572 -17.19 -57.38 17.17
N ILE A 573 -18.07 -56.44 17.50
CA ILE A 573 -18.83 -56.43 18.76
C ILE A 573 -19.84 -57.58 18.81
N PHE A 574 -20.49 -57.89 17.68
CA PHE A 574 -21.41 -59.03 17.58
C PHE A 574 -20.69 -60.38 17.77
N VAL A 575 -19.48 -60.53 17.22
CA VAL A 575 -18.65 -61.74 17.37
C VAL A 575 -18.04 -61.83 18.78
N ARG A 576 -17.61 -60.71 19.39
CA ARG A 576 -17.01 -60.69 20.74
C ARG A 576 -18.01 -60.85 21.88
N ARG A 577 -19.31 -60.57 21.67
CA ARG A 577 -20.35 -60.84 22.68
C ARG A 577 -20.63 -62.33 22.92
N LYS A 578 -20.16 -63.24 22.05
CA LYS A 578 -20.33 -64.69 22.22
C LYS A 578 -19.23 -65.41 23.00
N LYS A 579 -18.16 -64.72 23.45
CA LYS A 579 -17.11 -65.37 24.25
C LYS A 579 -16.67 -64.46 25.40
N LYS A 580 -17.15 -64.75 26.61
CA LYS A 580 -16.60 -64.21 27.87
C LYS A 580 -16.21 -65.38 28.78
N ALA A 581 -14.96 -65.35 29.24
CA ALA A 581 -14.53 -65.87 30.54
C ALA A 581 -13.18 -65.18 30.90
N PRO A 582 -12.85 -65.03 32.21
CA PRO A 582 -12.21 -63.83 32.75
C PRO A 582 -10.71 -63.97 33.10
N ALA A 583 -10.13 -62.83 33.49
CA ALA A 583 -8.71 -62.52 33.70
C ALA A 583 -8.10 -63.02 35.03
N VAL A 584 -6.77 -63.21 35.06
CA VAL A 584 -5.90 -63.19 36.25
C VAL A 584 -4.53 -62.56 35.90
N ALA A 585 -3.89 -62.00 36.92
CA ALA A 585 -2.83 -60.99 36.98
C ALA A 585 -1.38 -61.51 37.07
N VAL A 586 -0.44 -60.68 36.53
CA VAL A 586 0.88 -60.22 37.03
C VAL A 586 2.01 -61.24 37.37
N MET A 587 3.19 -61.08 36.72
CA MET A 587 4.49 -60.71 37.35
C MET A 587 5.63 -60.59 36.31
N THR A 588 6.55 -59.70 36.62
CA THR A 588 7.65 -59.13 35.81
C THR A 588 9.00 -59.74 36.22
N THR A 589 9.93 -60.01 35.30
CA THR A 589 11.36 -59.56 35.37
C THR A 589 12.17 -59.83 34.09
N ALA A 590 12.88 -58.78 33.63
CA ALA A 590 14.21 -58.64 32.99
C ALA A 590 14.76 -59.74 32.03
N THR A 591 15.48 -59.47 30.92
CA THR A 591 16.48 -58.42 30.60
C THR A 591 16.80 -58.46 29.07
N THR A 592 17.09 -57.29 28.44
CA THR A 592 18.05 -56.95 27.32
C THR A 592 18.27 -57.95 26.15
N THR A 593 18.40 -57.64 24.84
CA THR A 593 18.56 -56.47 23.91
C THR A 593 18.70 -57.10 22.50
N VAL A 594 18.10 -56.66 21.38
CA VAL A 594 18.53 -55.72 20.29
C VAL A 594 17.57 -56.07 19.11
N ALA A 595 16.60 -55.27 18.64
CA ALA A 595 16.56 -54.02 17.86
C ALA A 595 16.02 -54.22 16.42
N HIS A 596 14.81 -53.69 16.16
CA HIS A 596 14.40 -52.78 15.07
C HIS A 596 12.85 -52.70 15.08
N ASP A 597 12.25 -51.76 15.82
CA ASP A 597 11.97 -50.34 15.53
C ASP A 597 11.04 -50.08 14.33
N ALA A 598 9.76 -49.85 14.65
CA ALA A 598 8.98 -48.69 14.21
C ALA A 598 7.54 -48.80 14.73
N ALA A 599 7.25 -48.21 15.89
CA ALA A 599 5.88 -47.82 16.22
C ALA A 599 5.85 -46.63 17.19
N ARG A 600 4.99 -45.65 16.82
CA ARG A 600 4.29 -44.67 17.67
C ARG A 600 4.98 -43.32 17.91
N HIS A 601 4.32 -42.28 17.39
CA HIS A 601 3.89 -41.17 18.24
C HIS A 601 2.37 -40.99 18.08
N ALA A 602 1.66 -41.38 19.15
CA ALA A 602 0.33 -40.92 19.48
C ALA A 602 0.48 -39.80 20.52
N HIS A 603 -0.38 -38.79 20.44
CA HIS A 603 -0.71 -37.79 21.47
C HIS A 603 0.29 -37.65 22.63
N GLU A 604 1.17 -36.64 22.53
CA GLU A 604 1.66 -35.95 23.72
C GLU A 604 0.72 -34.79 24.06
N SER A 605 0.43 -34.67 25.35
CA SER A 605 -0.30 -33.61 26.03
C SER A 605 0.03 -32.20 25.53
N GLU A 606 -0.98 -31.34 25.35
CA GLU A 606 -0.80 -29.89 25.28
C GLU A 606 -0.07 -29.41 26.55
N LYS A 607 1.24 -29.17 26.43
CA LYS A 607 1.98 -28.39 27.43
C LYS A 607 1.65 -26.93 27.19
N ASN A 608 1.00 -26.31 28.18
CA ASN A 608 0.83 -24.87 28.32
C ASN A 608 2.22 -24.19 28.36
N ILE A 609 2.74 -23.74 27.22
CA ILE A 609 4.05 -23.10 27.11
C ILE A 609 3.86 -21.62 26.73
N GLY A 610 4.16 -20.72 27.65
CA GLY A 610 4.22 -19.29 27.35
C GLY A 610 5.34 -19.00 26.36
N THR A 611 5.13 -18.09 25.42
CA THR A 611 6.09 -17.85 24.33
C THR A 611 6.40 -16.37 24.16
N ILE A 612 7.68 -16.02 24.12
CA ILE A 612 8.20 -14.67 23.93
C ILE A 612 9.09 -14.67 22.70
N TYR A 613 8.75 -13.83 21.72
CA TYR A 613 9.56 -13.55 20.55
C TYR A 613 10.09 -12.12 20.59
N LEU A 614 11.39 -11.96 20.40
CA LEU A 614 12.06 -10.69 20.18
C LEU A 614 12.63 -10.58 18.75
N PHE A 615 12.93 -11.71 18.09
CA PHE A 615 13.39 -11.74 16.70
C PHE A 615 12.22 -11.63 15.73
N GLY A 616 12.31 -10.67 14.80
CA GLY A 616 11.22 -10.26 13.91
C GLY A 616 10.18 -9.33 14.57
N GLY A 617 10.41 -8.90 15.82
CA GLY A 617 9.50 -8.02 16.55
C GLY A 617 9.10 -8.58 17.91
N PHE A 618 8.66 -7.69 18.81
CA PHE A 618 8.20 -8.05 20.15
C PHE A 618 6.81 -8.70 20.09
N GLN A 619 6.71 -10.00 20.40
CA GLN A 619 5.45 -10.73 20.52
C GLN A 619 5.45 -11.60 21.77
N VAL A 620 4.32 -11.65 22.46
CA VAL A 620 4.18 -12.41 23.72
C VAL A 620 2.86 -13.17 23.71
N PHE A 621 2.94 -14.47 23.95
CA PHE A 621 1.81 -15.39 24.08
C PHE A 621 1.75 -15.92 25.51
N ASP A 622 0.55 -15.92 26.09
CA ASP A 622 0.31 -16.46 27.43
C ASP A 622 0.48 -17.99 27.47
N LYS A 623 0.43 -18.60 28.66
CA LYS A 623 0.53 -20.06 28.82
C LYS A 623 -0.59 -20.86 28.14
N HIS A 624 -1.64 -20.19 27.66
CA HIS A 624 -2.76 -20.77 26.92
C HIS A 624 -2.67 -20.54 25.40
N GLY A 625 -1.64 -19.83 24.93
CA GLY A 625 -1.41 -19.51 23.52
C GLY A 625 -2.13 -18.26 23.02
N HIS A 626 -2.73 -17.44 23.89
CA HIS A 626 -3.33 -16.17 23.48
C HIS A 626 -2.27 -15.08 23.31
N ASP A 627 -2.38 -14.29 22.25
CA ASP A 627 -1.53 -13.12 22.03
C ASP A 627 -1.86 -12.03 23.05
N ILE A 628 -0.92 -11.77 23.97
CA ILE A 628 -1.01 -10.71 24.99
C ILE A 628 -0.04 -9.56 24.70
N THR A 629 0.56 -9.51 23.51
CA THR A 629 1.52 -8.47 23.10
C THR A 629 0.98 -7.06 23.34
N GLY A 630 -0.32 -6.85 23.08
CA GLY A 630 -1.00 -5.56 23.27
C GLY A 630 -1.09 -5.10 24.73
N LYS A 631 -0.93 -6.00 25.71
CA LYS A 631 -0.94 -5.64 27.14
C LYS A 631 0.37 -4.99 27.60
N PHE A 632 1.46 -5.15 26.83
CA PHE A 632 2.75 -4.50 27.09
C PHE A 632 2.76 -3.07 26.54
N THR A 633 2.37 -2.09 27.38
CA THR A 633 2.53 -0.66 27.06
C THR A 633 4.00 -0.33 26.80
N MET A 634 4.31 0.77 26.10
CA MET A 634 5.69 1.10 25.69
C MET A 634 6.70 1.02 26.84
N THR A 635 6.43 1.68 27.97
CA THR A 635 7.32 1.66 29.14
C THR A 635 7.43 0.28 29.78
N ILE A 636 6.35 -0.52 29.81
CA ILE A 636 6.40 -1.89 30.35
C ILE A 636 7.21 -2.81 29.42
N LYS A 637 7.07 -2.62 28.11
CA LYS A 637 7.82 -3.32 27.08
C LYS A 637 9.31 -3.02 27.19
N GLU A 638 9.71 -1.76 27.25
CA GLU A 638 11.12 -1.35 27.42
C GLU A 638 11.69 -1.85 28.75
N LEU A 639 10.92 -1.74 29.84
CA LEU A 639 11.29 -2.28 31.15
C LEU A 639 11.54 -3.80 31.09
N PHE A 640 10.62 -4.54 30.47
CA PHE A 640 10.77 -5.99 30.32
C PHE A 640 12.00 -6.34 29.48
N VAL A 641 12.18 -5.70 28.32
CA VAL A 641 13.31 -5.94 27.42
C VAL A 641 14.63 -5.62 28.11
N LEU A 642 14.75 -4.50 28.83
CA LEU A 642 15.95 -4.13 29.58
C LEU A 642 16.31 -5.20 30.61
N ILE A 643 15.35 -5.61 31.43
CA ILE A 643 15.60 -6.64 32.45
C ILE A 643 15.98 -7.96 31.76
N LEU A 644 15.24 -8.41 30.75
CA LEU A 644 15.50 -9.67 30.04
C LEU A 644 16.88 -9.70 29.38
N ILE A 645 17.21 -8.68 28.57
CA ILE A 645 18.47 -8.61 27.84
C ILE A 645 19.65 -8.58 28.81
N HIS A 646 19.57 -7.77 29.88
CA HIS A 646 20.62 -7.72 30.89
C HIS A 646 20.72 -9.01 31.71
N SER A 647 19.61 -9.68 31.98
CA SER A 647 19.61 -10.97 32.72
C SER A 647 20.27 -12.10 31.94
N VAL A 648 20.20 -12.04 30.61
CA VAL A 648 20.84 -13.02 29.73
C VAL A 648 22.30 -12.67 29.46
N LYS A 649 22.63 -11.38 29.27
CA LYS A 649 24.00 -10.95 28.93
C LYS A 649 24.91 -10.83 30.15
N PHE A 650 24.37 -10.48 31.32
CA PHE A 650 25.15 -10.20 32.53
C PHE A 650 24.65 -11.02 33.70
N GLU A 651 25.55 -11.73 34.38
CA GLU A 651 25.19 -12.62 35.50
C GLU A 651 24.40 -11.92 36.63
N LYS A 652 24.70 -10.64 36.88
CA LYS A 652 24.06 -9.84 37.93
C LYS A 652 22.74 -9.17 37.53
N GLY A 653 22.33 -9.25 36.25
CA GLY A 653 21.18 -8.49 35.75
C GLY A 653 21.43 -6.98 35.66
N ILE A 654 20.38 -6.17 35.78
CA ILE A 654 20.42 -4.71 35.63
C ILE A 654 20.31 -3.99 36.97
N SER A 655 21.17 -3.00 37.21
CA SER A 655 21.07 -2.17 38.43
C SER A 655 19.83 -1.27 38.37
N THR A 656 19.23 -1.01 39.52
CA THR A 656 18.07 -0.11 39.61
C THR A 656 18.38 1.34 39.22
N THR A 657 19.65 1.77 39.31
CA THR A 657 20.14 3.07 38.86
C THR A 657 20.22 3.13 37.34
N THR A 658 20.87 2.16 36.72
CA THR A 658 20.97 2.05 35.24
C THR A 658 19.60 1.93 34.60
N LEU A 659 18.68 1.19 35.22
CA LEU A 659 17.30 1.09 34.76
C LEU A 659 16.58 2.45 34.77
N GLN A 660 16.84 3.27 35.79
CA GLN A 660 16.30 4.63 35.89
C GLN A 660 16.92 5.56 34.84
N GLU A 661 18.23 5.50 34.62
CA GLU A 661 18.92 6.28 33.58
C GLU A 661 18.34 6.01 32.18
N TYR A 662 18.00 4.76 31.87
CA TYR A 662 17.41 4.41 30.57
C TYR A 662 15.93 4.79 30.43
N LEU A 663 15.11 4.57 31.45
CA LEU A 663 13.65 4.73 31.32
C LEU A 663 13.13 6.09 31.81
N TRP A 664 13.83 6.72 32.75
CA TRP A 664 13.41 7.94 33.42
C TRP A 664 14.59 8.90 33.68
N PRO A 665 15.39 9.28 32.65
CA PRO A 665 16.56 10.15 32.82
C PRO A 665 16.19 11.53 33.39
N ASP A 666 15.00 12.03 33.07
CA ASP A 666 14.55 13.38 33.46
C ASP A 666 13.80 13.43 34.81
N LYS A 667 13.73 12.32 35.55
CA LYS A 667 12.98 12.25 36.81
C LYS A 667 13.93 12.21 38.01
N GLY A 668 13.63 13.05 39.01
CA GLY A 668 14.30 12.95 40.32
C GLY A 668 14.04 11.60 41.00
N ASP A 669 14.98 11.17 41.84
CA ASP A 669 15.08 9.81 42.39
C ASP A 669 13.80 9.27 43.03
N MET A 670 13.07 10.09 43.80
CA MET A 670 11.82 9.66 44.42
C MET A 670 10.73 9.36 43.37
N SER A 671 10.63 10.19 42.33
CA SER A 671 9.65 10.03 41.26
C SER A 671 10.00 8.82 40.37
N ALA A 672 11.28 8.66 40.02
CA ALA A 672 11.74 7.51 39.26
C ALA A 672 11.52 6.19 40.03
N ARG A 673 11.83 6.15 41.33
CA ARG A 673 11.58 4.99 42.20
C ARG A 673 10.08 4.62 42.25
N ASN A 674 9.19 5.61 42.38
CA ASN A 674 7.75 5.37 42.37
C ASN A 674 7.27 4.81 41.03
N ASN A 675 7.70 5.39 39.91
CA ASN A 675 7.37 4.90 38.57
C ASN A 675 7.89 3.47 38.34
N ARG A 676 9.12 3.18 38.77
CA ARG A 676 9.71 1.84 38.71
C ARG A 676 8.87 0.82 39.46
N ASN A 677 8.50 1.11 40.72
CA ASN A 677 7.72 0.18 41.53
C ASN A 677 6.34 -0.12 40.93
N VAL A 678 5.66 0.90 40.40
CA VAL A 678 4.36 0.74 39.73
C VAL A 678 4.50 -0.12 38.47
N ASN A 679 5.49 0.16 37.63
CA ASN A 679 5.68 -0.59 36.38
C ASN A 679 6.16 -2.02 36.62
N ILE A 680 7.03 -2.27 37.61
CA ILE A 680 7.41 -3.64 38.02
C ILE A 680 6.20 -4.42 38.53
N LYS A 681 5.31 -3.79 39.30
CA LYS A 681 4.08 -4.45 39.76
C LYS A 681 3.19 -4.87 38.59
N LYS A 682 3.01 -3.99 37.60
CA LYS A 682 2.25 -4.30 36.38
C LYS A 682 2.92 -5.42 35.58
N LEU A 683 4.25 -5.34 35.42
CA LEU A 683 5.02 -6.33 34.69
C LEU A 683 4.89 -7.72 35.34
N ARG A 684 4.98 -7.83 36.67
CA ARG A 684 4.78 -9.11 37.38
C ARG A 684 3.43 -9.75 37.06
N GLY A 685 2.35 -8.96 37.01
CA GLY A 685 1.04 -9.47 36.60
C GLY A 685 1.03 -10.06 35.19
N LEU A 686 1.73 -9.43 34.24
CA LEU A 686 1.86 -9.97 32.88
C LEU A 686 2.73 -11.23 32.84
N LEU A 687 3.79 -11.29 33.65
CA LEU A 687 4.66 -12.47 33.73
C LEU A 687 3.91 -13.71 34.23
N GLU A 688 3.00 -13.55 35.20
CA GLU A 688 2.13 -14.62 35.72
C GLU A 688 1.16 -15.19 34.66
N GLU A 689 0.74 -14.37 33.70
CA GLU A 689 -0.06 -14.81 32.55
C GLU A 689 0.78 -15.66 31.58
N ILE A 690 2.03 -15.26 31.31
CA ILE A 690 2.95 -15.98 30.42
C ILE A 690 3.31 -17.34 31.00
N GLY A 691 3.54 -17.43 32.31
CA GLY A 691 3.88 -18.68 32.97
C GLY A 691 4.89 -18.46 34.08
N ASP A 692 5.85 -19.37 34.17
CA ASP A 692 6.80 -19.42 35.28
C ASP A 692 7.96 -18.41 35.11
N LEU A 693 7.67 -17.11 34.96
CA LEU A 693 8.69 -16.04 34.94
C LEU A 693 8.63 -15.20 36.21
N THR A 694 9.79 -14.96 36.84
CA THR A 694 9.90 -14.13 38.06
C THR A 694 10.96 -13.06 37.92
N ILE A 695 10.70 -11.89 38.50
CA ILE A 695 11.71 -10.83 38.66
C ILE A 695 12.27 -10.90 40.07
N GLU A 696 13.50 -11.37 40.17
CA GLU A 696 14.30 -11.42 41.38
C GLU A 696 15.01 -10.08 41.59
N ASN A 697 15.16 -9.69 42.86
CA ASN A 697 15.86 -8.47 43.24
C ASN A 697 16.94 -8.83 44.27
N ASN A 698 18.21 -8.70 43.86
CA ASN A 698 19.36 -9.01 44.69
C ASN A 698 20.22 -7.75 44.85
N HIS A 699 20.31 -7.20 46.08
CA HIS A 699 21.13 -6.03 46.41
C HIS A 699 21.03 -4.87 45.39
N ALA A 700 19.80 -4.49 45.00
CA ALA A 700 19.49 -3.41 44.04
C ALA A 700 19.76 -3.72 42.56
N PHE A 701 19.96 -4.99 42.21
CA PHE A 701 19.95 -5.49 40.84
C PHE A 701 18.70 -6.33 40.57
N LEU A 702 18.10 -6.15 39.40
CA LEU A 702 16.93 -6.89 38.93
C LEU A 702 17.34 -7.92 37.90
N GLN A 703 16.86 -9.14 38.07
CA GLN A 703 17.09 -10.25 37.15
C GLN A 703 15.78 -10.98 36.86
N LEU A 704 15.60 -11.38 35.61
CA LEU A 704 14.48 -12.20 35.17
C LEU A 704 14.90 -13.67 35.16
N ALA A 705 14.24 -14.48 35.97
CA ALA A 705 14.39 -15.93 35.93
C ALA A 705 13.31 -16.54 35.02
N LEU A 706 13.74 -17.33 34.03
CA LEU A 706 12.85 -18.03 33.10
C LEU A 706 12.64 -19.47 33.56
N GLY A 707 11.40 -19.84 33.83
CA GLY A 707 11.02 -21.21 34.17
C GLY A 707 10.99 -22.16 32.97
N LYS A 708 10.86 -23.46 33.26
CA LYS A 708 10.97 -24.54 32.26
C LYS A 708 9.83 -24.56 31.22
N ASN A 709 8.70 -23.92 31.52
CA ASN A 709 7.50 -23.89 30.67
C ASN A 709 7.36 -22.57 29.88
N VAL A 710 8.48 -21.89 29.63
CA VAL A 710 8.49 -20.63 28.87
C VAL A 710 9.52 -20.73 27.76
N LEU A 711 9.07 -20.48 26.53
CA LEU A 711 9.94 -20.33 25.37
C LEU A 711 10.27 -18.85 25.19
N CYS A 712 11.56 -18.49 25.21
CA CYS A 712 12.03 -17.15 24.87
C CYS A 712 13.11 -17.28 23.80
N ASP A 713 12.83 -16.76 22.60
CA ASP A 713 13.75 -16.89 21.46
C ASP A 713 15.11 -16.23 21.72
N TYR A 714 15.14 -15.05 22.33
CA TYR A 714 16.36 -14.35 22.68
C TYR A 714 17.24 -15.16 23.64
N HIS A 715 16.65 -15.73 24.69
CA HIS A 715 17.38 -16.60 25.61
C HIS A 715 17.95 -17.85 24.90
N ILE A 716 17.17 -18.48 24.02
CA ILE A 716 17.61 -19.67 23.28
C ILE A 716 18.75 -19.30 22.32
N VAL A 717 18.57 -18.26 21.52
CA VAL A 717 19.57 -17.79 20.55
C VAL A 717 20.85 -17.38 21.28
N SER A 718 20.78 -16.55 22.32
CA SER A 718 21.95 -16.14 23.09
C SER A 718 22.71 -17.34 23.69
N ARG A 719 22.00 -18.37 24.18
CA ARG A 719 22.64 -19.59 24.69
C ARG A 719 23.37 -20.37 23.59
N ILE A 720 22.79 -20.45 22.38
CA ILE A 720 23.46 -21.09 21.23
C ILE A 720 24.69 -20.28 20.83
N LEU A 721 24.62 -18.95 20.78
CA LEU A 721 25.74 -18.10 20.36
C LEU A 721 26.88 -18.03 21.40
N ALA A 722 26.57 -18.33 22.67
CA ALA A 722 27.53 -18.35 23.77
C ALA A 722 28.31 -19.67 23.87
N THR A 723 27.92 -20.74 23.18
CA THR A 723 28.72 -21.98 23.16
C THR A 723 29.98 -21.79 22.32
N GLU A 724 31.14 -22.18 22.85
CA GLU A 724 32.42 -22.14 22.12
C GLU A 724 32.59 -23.30 21.13
N THR A 725 31.61 -24.21 21.06
CA THR A 725 31.61 -25.35 20.14
C THR A 725 30.96 -24.98 18.80
N PRO A 726 31.48 -25.48 17.66
CA PRO A 726 30.84 -25.30 16.36
C PRO A 726 29.39 -25.78 16.34
N LEU A 727 28.56 -25.14 15.51
CA LEU A 727 27.16 -25.53 15.36
C LEU A 727 27.01 -26.96 14.83
N THR A 728 26.15 -27.73 15.49
CA THR A 728 25.64 -29.00 14.97
C THR A 728 24.41 -28.76 14.10
N ALA A 729 24.03 -29.71 13.25
CA ALA A 729 22.82 -29.59 12.41
C ALA A 729 21.55 -29.25 13.22
N GLN A 730 21.39 -29.86 14.39
CA GLN A 730 20.23 -29.63 15.26
C GLN A 730 20.23 -28.23 15.89
N THR A 731 21.40 -27.73 16.30
CA THR A 731 21.52 -26.38 16.89
C THR A 731 21.42 -25.30 15.82
N ALA A 732 21.94 -25.54 14.62
CA ALA A 732 21.78 -24.66 13.46
C ALA A 732 20.31 -24.55 13.03
N GLU A 733 19.57 -25.67 12.94
CA GLU A 733 18.13 -25.65 12.65
C GLU A 733 17.35 -24.86 13.70
N THR A 734 17.70 -25.03 14.97
CA THR A 734 17.08 -24.28 16.08
C THR A 734 17.40 -22.79 15.99
N LEU A 735 18.64 -22.42 15.69
CA LEU A 735 19.06 -21.02 15.52
C LEU A 735 18.28 -20.38 14.35
N LEU A 736 18.36 -20.97 13.16
CA LEU A 736 17.71 -20.50 11.94
C LEU A 736 16.20 -20.34 12.11
N ARG A 737 15.54 -21.25 12.83
CA ARG A 737 14.10 -21.17 13.15
C ARG A 737 13.71 -19.82 13.75
N PHE A 738 14.54 -19.23 14.60
CA PHE A 738 14.26 -17.96 15.27
C PHE A 738 14.80 -16.77 14.49
N VAL A 739 16.06 -16.82 14.04
CA VAL A 739 16.72 -15.65 13.43
C VAL A 739 16.18 -15.32 12.04
N LYS A 740 15.62 -16.30 11.30
CA LYS A 740 14.98 -16.03 9.99
C LYS A 740 13.70 -15.19 10.08
N ARG A 741 13.16 -15.00 11.30
CA ARG A 741 12.01 -14.11 11.53
C ARG A 741 12.40 -12.64 11.36
N GLY A 742 13.70 -12.31 11.40
CA GLY A 742 14.24 -10.98 11.21
C GLY A 742 15.04 -10.47 12.41
N ASN A 743 15.51 -9.23 12.30
CA ASN A 743 16.38 -8.58 13.29
C ASN A 743 15.82 -8.60 14.72
N LEU A 744 16.69 -8.42 15.71
CA LEU A 744 16.27 -8.29 17.11
C LEU A 744 15.50 -6.97 17.29
N LEU A 745 14.24 -7.05 17.70
CA LEU A 745 13.41 -5.89 18.06
C LEU A 745 13.44 -4.73 17.02
N PRO A 746 13.14 -4.98 15.73
CA PRO A 746 13.26 -3.97 14.66
C PRO A 746 12.36 -2.75 14.91
N ASN A 747 11.25 -2.95 15.65
CA ASN A 747 10.24 -1.93 15.91
C ASN A 747 10.48 -1.12 17.20
N ILE A 748 11.59 -1.35 17.93
CA ILE A 748 11.96 -0.56 19.11
C ILE A 748 13.21 0.27 18.76
N GLN A 749 13.07 1.60 18.75
CA GLN A 749 14.12 2.55 18.38
C GLN A 749 14.62 3.31 19.62
N THR A 750 15.35 2.61 20.50
CA THR A 750 15.99 3.20 21.68
C THR A 750 17.51 3.09 21.57
N THR A 751 18.22 4.18 21.85
CA THR A 751 19.68 4.27 21.66
C THR A 751 20.47 3.26 22.49
N TRP A 752 20.00 2.92 23.69
CA TRP A 752 20.65 1.93 24.56
C TRP A 752 20.59 0.50 23.99
N LEU A 753 19.67 0.21 23.07
CA LEU A 753 19.46 -1.12 22.50
C LEU A 753 20.35 -1.38 21.28
N ASP A 754 20.88 -0.33 20.65
CA ASP A 754 21.62 -0.42 19.39
C ASP A 754 22.87 -1.30 19.50
N ASN A 755 23.64 -1.15 20.58
CA ASN A 755 24.82 -2.00 20.82
C ASN A 755 24.43 -3.49 20.96
N PHE A 756 23.33 -3.79 21.65
CA PHE A 756 22.88 -5.18 21.79
C PHE A 756 22.43 -5.77 20.45
N LYS A 757 21.73 -4.99 19.62
CA LYS A 757 21.33 -5.40 18.27
C LYS A 757 22.55 -5.63 17.38
N SER A 758 23.52 -4.73 17.40
CA SER A 758 24.74 -4.88 16.61
C SER A 758 25.55 -6.10 17.04
N ASP A 759 25.79 -6.27 18.34
CA ASP A 759 26.56 -7.39 18.89
C ASP A 759 25.95 -8.75 18.48
N ILE A 760 24.63 -8.90 18.68
CA ILE A 760 23.97 -10.18 18.39
C ILE A 760 23.87 -10.43 16.89
N SER A 761 23.66 -9.39 16.07
CA SER A 761 23.56 -9.53 14.62
C SER A 761 24.90 -9.99 14.03
N ASN A 762 26.00 -9.32 14.43
CA ASN A 762 27.35 -9.71 14.02
C ASN A 762 27.66 -11.15 14.43
N ARG A 763 27.35 -11.53 15.68
CA ARG A 763 27.57 -12.90 16.17
C ARG A 763 26.73 -13.94 15.43
N ILE A 764 25.48 -13.62 15.06
CA ILE A 764 24.63 -14.50 14.24
C ILE A 764 25.26 -14.70 12.86
N ILE A 765 25.70 -13.61 12.21
CA ILE A 765 26.34 -13.67 10.90
C ILE A 765 27.60 -14.54 10.96
N ASP A 766 28.50 -14.28 11.91
CA ASP A 766 29.76 -15.03 12.08
C ASP A 766 29.51 -16.53 12.24
N VAL A 767 28.60 -16.90 13.16
CA VAL A 767 28.30 -18.30 13.47
C VAL A 767 27.61 -19.01 12.29
N LEU A 768 26.72 -18.32 11.57
CA LEU A 768 26.08 -18.89 10.37
C LEU A 768 27.05 -19.05 9.21
N LEU A 769 27.98 -18.10 9.02
CA LEU A 769 29.04 -18.20 8.01
C LEU A 769 29.99 -19.34 8.34
N GLU A 770 30.45 -19.46 9.59
CA GLU A 770 31.30 -20.58 10.05
C GLU A 770 30.59 -21.92 9.82
N TYR A 771 29.32 -22.02 10.19
CA TYR A 771 28.54 -23.24 9.95
C TYR A 771 28.39 -23.54 8.45
N SER A 772 28.18 -22.53 7.61
CA SER A 772 28.05 -22.71 6.15
C SER A 772 29.28 -23.35 5.51
N GLN A 773 30.48 -23.10 6.06
CA GLN A 773 31.73 -23.69 5.59
C GLN A 773 31.83 -25.20 5.87
N THR A 774 31.09 -25.70 6.87
CA THR A 774 31.03 -27.14 7.19
C THR A 774 30.07 -27.92 6.29
N LEU A 775 29.19 -27.23 5.57
CA LEU A 775 28.13 -27.84 4.77
C LEU A 775 28.61 -28.23 3.37
N ASN A 776 28.04 -29.32 2.84
CA ASN A 776 28.35 -29.75 1.49
C ASN A 776 27.46 -29.02 0.48
N ALA A 777 28.08 -28.20 -0.38
CA ALA A 777 27.40 -27.41 -1.39
C ALA A 777 26.47 -28.19 -2.35
N THR A 778 26.60 -29.52 -2.45
CA THR A 778 25.72 -30.38 -3.29
C THR A 778 24.60 -31.08 -2.53
N LYS A 779 24.72 -31.27 -1.22
CA LYS A 779 23.72 -31.98 -0.40
C LYS A 779 22.87 -31.04 0.45
N ASP A 780 23.45 -29.91 0.84
CA ASP A 780 22.88 -28.99 1.82
C ASP A 780 22.43 -27.66 1.18
N ASP A 781 22.10 -27.68 -0.12
CA ASP A 781 21.74 -26.51 -0.92
C ASP A 781 20.61 -25.69 -0.31
N ARG A 782 19.60 -26.36 0.26
CA ARG A 782 18.47 -25.71 0.96
C ARG A 782 18.92 -24.94 2.19
N VAL A 783 19.80 -25.54 3.00
CA VAL A 783 20.28 -24.94 4.26
C VAL A 783 21.21 -23.76 3.95
N LEU A 784 22.08 -23.90 2.94
CA LEU A 784 22.96 -22.83 2.48
C LEU A 784 22.19 -21.62 1.95
N LEU A 785 21.10 -21.83 1.20
CA LEU A 785 20.24 -20.74 0.77
C LEU A 785 19.51 -20.09 1.95
N GLU A 786 19.01 -20.87 2.90
CA GLU A 786 18.35 -20.34 4.10
C GLU A 786 19.31 -19.53 4.97
N ILE A 787 20.58 -19.96 5.08
CA ILE A 787 21.66 -19.19 5.73
C ILE A 787 21.90 -17.87 5.01
N ALA A 788 22.13 -17.90 3.70
CA ALA A 788 22.43 -16.69 2.92
C ALA A 788 21.27 -15.71 2.97
N ASP A 789 20.04 -16.19 2.79
CA ASP A 789 18.82 -15.36 2.91
C ASP A 789 18.72 -14.76 4.30
N THR A 790 18.96 -15.54 5.36
CA THR A 790 18.95 -15.03 6.73
C THR A 790 20.01 -13.93 6.91
N ILE A 791 21.26 -14.15 6.49
CA ILE A 791 22.33 -13.16 6.61
C ILE A 791 21.96 -11.86 5.90
N PHE A 792 21.35 -11.91 4.72
CA PHE A 792 20.90 -10.71 4.02
C PHE A 792 19.83 -9.89 4.77
N HIS A 793 19.08 -10.48 5.70
CA HIS A 793 18.17 -9.71 6.57
C HIS A 793 18.90 -8.91 7.65
N TYR A 794 20.10 -9.34 8.04
CA TYR A 794 20.95 -8.70 9.04
C TYR A 794 21.98 -7.75 8.41
N ASP A 795 22.54 -8.14 7.26
CA ASP A 795 23.55 -7.41 6.51
C ASP A 795 23.30 -7.59 5.00
N SER A 796 22.66 -6.60 4.37
CA SER A 796 22.27 -6.65 2.95
C SER A 796 23.47 -6.62 1.99
N ILE A 797 24.64 -6.21 2.47
CA ILE A 797 25.88 -6.07 1.68
C ILE A 797 26.96 -7.09 2.09
N ASN A 798 26.54 -8.19 2.72
CA ASN A 798 27.43 -9.27 3.10
C ASN A 798 27.95 -10.03 1.85
N GLN A 799 29.27 -9.99 1.64
CA GLN A 799 29.89 -10.53 0.43
C GLN A 799 29.93 -12.06 0.42
N GLU A 800 30.10 -12.68 1.59
CA GLU A 800 30.17 -14.12 1.77
C GLU A 800 28.79 -14.75 1.51
N ALA A 801 27.72 -14.14 2.02
CA ALA A 801 26.35 -14.55 1.73
C ALA A 801 26.03 -14.46 0.23
N LEU A 802 26.55 -13.43 -0.46
CA LEU A 802 26.43 -13.31 -1.92
C LEU A 802 27.08 -14.49 -2.64
N VAL A 803 28.31 -14.84 -2.27
CA VAL A 803 29.04 -15.98 -2.84
C VAL A 803 28.27 -17.28 -2.62
N ILE A 804 27.80 -17.54 -1.39
CA ILE A 804 27.01 -18.74 -1.06
C ILE A 804 25.76 -18.81 -1.95
N LYS A 805 24.97 -17.74 -1.98
CA LYS A 805 23.69 -17.72 -2.70
C LYS A 805 23.88 -17.87 -4.21
N CYS A 806 24.80 -17.11 -4.81
CA CYS A 806 25.05 -17.16 -6.24
C CYS A 806 25.65 -18.51 -6.66
N SER A 807 26.58 -19.06 -5.89
CA SER A 807 27.19 -20.38 -6.14
C SER A 807 26.16 -21.50 -6.09
N VAL A 808 25.26 -21.50 -5.09
CA VAL A 808 24.20 -22.52 -4.99
C VAL A 808 23.19 -22.38 -6.13
N LEU A 809 22.76 -21.16 -6.44
CA LEU A 809 21.82 -20.91 -7.55
C LEU A 809 22.40 -21.32 -8.91
N ASN A 810 23.67 -21.00 -9.16
CA ASN A 810 24.37 -21.40 -10.38
C ASN A 810 24.44 -22.92 -10.52
N LYS A 811 24.84 -23.63 -9.46
CA LYS A 811 24.88 -25.11 -9.42
C LYS A 811 23.52 -25.76 -9.66
N LYS A 812 22.42 -25.09 -9.30
CA LYS A 812 21.04 -25.56 -9.57
C LYS A 812 20.55 -25.24 -11.00
N GLY A 813 21.41 -24.75 -11.88
CA GLY A 813 21.05 -24.32 -13.23
C GLY A 813 20.23 -23.02 -13.26
N LYS A 814 20.15 -22.29 -12.14
CA LYS A 814 19.43 -21.01 -12.02
C LYS A 814 20.36 -19.82 -12.24
N TYR A 815 21.12 -19.84 -13.34
CA TYR A 815 22.11 -18.81 -13.68
C TYR A 815 21.51 -17.41 -13.71
N SER A 816 20.36 -17.25 -14.36
CA SER A 816 19.66 -15.96 -14.45
C SER A 816 19.30 -15.40 -13.06
N LEU A 817 18.82 -16.25 -12.15
CA LEU A 817 18.48 -15.83 -10.79
C LEU A 817 19.73 -15.45 -9.98
N ALA A 818 20.83 -16.20 -10.13
CA ALA A 818 22.11 -15.84 -9.52
C ALA A 818 22.62 -14.49 -10.02
N LYS A 819 22.53 -14.25 -11.34
CA LYS A 819 22.95 -12.99 -11.97
C LYS A 819 22.11 -11.81 -11.51
N THR A 820 20.80 -11.96 -11.44
CA THR A 820 19.90 -10.92 -10.90
C THR A 820 20.25 -10.56 -9.46
N TRP A 821 20.52 -11.55 -8.60
CA TRP A 821 20.92 -11.29 -7.22
C TRP A 821 22.27 -10.58 -7.12
N TYR A 822 23.26 -10.98 -7.92
CA TYR A 822 24.54 -10.29 -8.01
C TYR A 822 24.39 -8.84 -8.48
N ASP A 823 23.64 -8.59 -9.55
CA ASP A 823 23.48 -7.22 -10.08
C ASP A 823 22.75 -6.31 -9.07
N HIS A 824 21.78 -6.85 -8.34
CA HIS A 824 21.13 -6.15 -7.22
C HIS A 824 22.13 -5.80 -6.12
N PHE A 825 22.92 -6.78 -5.66
CA PHE A 825 23.95 -6.57 -4.64
C PHE A 825 24.96 -5.51 -5.06
N VAL A 826 25.47 -5.56 -6.31
CA VAL A 826 26.43 -4.57 -6.82
C VAL A 826 25.84 -3.15 -6.79
N LYS A 827 24.56 -3.01 -7.13
CA LYS A 827 23.85 -1.73 -7.07
C LYS A 827 23.73 -1.21 -5.63
N GLU A 828 23.36 -2.07 -4.68
CA GLU A 828 23.26 -1.69 -3.26
C GLU A 828 24.63 -1.37 -2.66
N TYR A 829 25.65 -2.18 -2.93
CA TYR A 829 27.03 -1.95 -2.53
C TYR A 829 27.52 -0.58 -2.99
N LYS A 830 27.28 -0.23 -4.26
CA LYS A 830 27.63 1.10 -4.81
C LYS A 830 26.83 2.24 -4.17
N THR A 831 25.58 1.99 -3.79
CA THR A 831 24.75 3.01 -3.13
C THR A 831 25.25 3.29 -1.71
N LEU A 832 25.66 2.27 -0.98
CA LEU A 832 26.10 2.38 0.42
C LEU A 832 27.55 2.85 0.56
N TYR A 833 28.47 2.36 -0.27
CA TYR A 833 29.90 2.68 -0.18
C TYR A 833 30.38 3.71 -1.19
N ALA A 834 29.55 4.13 -2.15
CA ALA A 834 29.94 4.99 -3.28
C ALA A 834 31.07 4.41 -4.16
N GLU A 835 31.33 3.10 -4.05
CA GLU A 835 32.39 2.38 -4.77
C GLU A 835 31.82 1.21 -5.59
N SER A 836 32.54 0.79 -6.64
CA SER A 836 32.10 -0.37 -7.43
C SER A 836 32.54 -1.66 -6.74
N TYR A 837 31.68 -2.67 -6.74
CA TYR A 837 32.00 -3.98 -6.16
C TYR A 837 33.19 -4.62 -6.90
N PRO A 838 34.25 -5.07 -6.20
CA PRO A 838 35.52 -5.45 -6.84
C PRO A 838 35.50 -6.81 -7.54
N LYS A 839 34.58 -7.72 -7.21
CA LYS A 839 34.50 -9.05 -7.83
C LYS A 839 33.46 -9.07 -8.94
N THR A 840 33.81 -9.64 -10.08
CA THR A 840 32.90 -9.94 -11.20
C THR A 840 31.93 -11.06 -10.84
N PHE A 841 30.86 -11.21 -11.64
CA PHE A 841 29.90 -12.29 -11.42
C PHE A 841 30.55 -13.67 -11.54
N ASP A 842 31.42 -13.85 -12.54
CA ASP A 842 32.11 -15.12 -12.76
C ASP A 842 33.02 -15.49 -11.59
N GLU A 843 33.72 -14.51 -10.98
CA GLU A 843 34.52 -14.72 -9.76
C GLU A 843 33.68 -15.06 -8.53
N VAL A 844 32.40 -14.67 -8.50
CA VAL A 844 31.47 -14.96 -7.39
C VAL A 844 30.85 -16.36 -7.51
N ILE A 845 30.75 -16.92 -8.71
CA ILE A 845 30.16 -18.24 -8.97
C ILE A 845 31.18 -19.35 -9.28
N SER A 846 32.45 -18.99 -9.43
CA SER A 846 33.61 -19.90 -9.56
C SER A 846 33.93 -20.52 -8.21
#